data_AF-A0A9D1DPZ5-F1
#
_entry.id   AF-A0A9D1DPZ5-F1
#
_cell.length_a   1.000
_cell.length_b   1.000
_cell.length_c   1.000
_cell.angle_alpha   90.00
_cell.angle_beta   90.00
_cell.angle_gamma   90.00
#
_symmetry.space_group_name_H-M   'P 1'
#
loop_
_entity.id
_entity.type
_entity.pdbx_description
1 polymer ?
#
loop_
_entity_poly.entity_id
_entity_poly.type
_entity_poly.pdbx_seq_one_letter_code
_entity_poly.pdbx_strand_id
1 'polypeptide(L)'
;MQGIDLFAKDRFVILDGAMGTMLQKLGLKPGARPELLAVTDPELLRRVHREYLEAGAQVVYANTFGASPHKLEGSGHTPEELIPAALRIAREEAEKYGALTALDMGPLGELLEPAGTLAFEDAVDQFARMVKAADGLADLVVIETMTDLYEVKAALLAVKENCSLPVIVSMSFEENGRTFTGCSVESFAAMAGGLGADGLGINCSLGPAEILPIAKRLCETAPADAIVFVKPNAGLPDPATGEYHLDADGFLEEIKPYAEIGISVVGGCCGTTPDHIRKLAAYFADRVPAARQSEERSVLCSATKLVDAGDAVVVGERINPTGKKRFQQALREGDMDYILSQAVSQADAGAQMLDVNVGLPDIDEPAMLERTVRALQAVTDLPLQLDSTNPEALARGLRVYCGKPLVNSVNGEKKSLDAILPLCKKYGAAVIGLTLDENGIPPKAEDRFAIARRIRDAAASYGIPARDVYIDCLTLTASAQQAEVAETLKALTMCKKELGVRTVLGVSNISFGLPCREYLNVSFLTLALAAGLDLAIMNPNTESMMAAVASFRVLMNRDKQSADYIARYAGMTVSSAPSAVRTGNGAPSASGGQGMGLAEAVEKGLRAEAAAAAKRELAEKPPLDVVNGILIPALDEVGARFEKGTLYLPQLLQAAGAAQAAFDLVKDAIAAQGTPPVSRGKIVVATVKGDIHDIGKNIVKVILENYGYSVTDLGRDVPPERVVETVRETGAPLVGLSALMTTTLPSMEQTIRMLREEKLPCKIMVGGAVLTPEYAARMGADFYAKDAKQSADIAKEVLG
;
A
#
# COMPACT_ATOMS: atom_id res chain seq x y z
N MET A 1 33.93 -8.28 4.73
CA MET A 1 33.13 -7.06 4.44
C MET A 1 32.42 -6.72 5.74
N GLN A 2 32.37 -5.47 6.21
CA GLN A 2 31.37 -5.12 7.26
C GLN A 2 30.05 -4.82 6.55
N GLY A 3 28.88 -5.03 7.16
CA GLY A 3 27.58 -4.79 6.51
C GLY A 3 27.45 -3.41 5.84
N ILE A 4 28.15 -2.40 6.35
CA ILE A 4 28.20 -1.03 5.80
C ILE A 4 28.99 -0.94 4.47
N ASP A 5 30.03 -1.76 4.26
CA ASP A 5 30.81 -1.81 3.02
C ASP A 5 30.01 -2.41 1.84
N LEU A 6 28.88 -3.07 2.12
CA LEU A 6 27.94 -3.56 1.12
C LEU A 6 27.26 -2.42 0.35
N PHE A 7 27.15 -1.26 1.00
CA PHE A 7 26.49 -0.07 0.45
C PHE A 7 27.45 0.87 -0.28
N ALA A 8 28.73 0.47 -0.42
CA ALA A 8 29.68 1.20 -1.25
C ALA A 8 29.27 1.12 -2.72
N LYS A 9 28.97 2.27 -3.34
CA LYS A 9 28.46 2.38 -4.72
C LYS A 9 29.54 2.32 -5.80
N ASP A 10 30.75 1.93 -5.44
CA ASP A 10 31.93 1.86 -6.31
C ASP A 10 32.14 0.48 -6.92
N ARG A 11 31.34 -0.51 -6.55
CA ARG A 11 31.35 -1.86 -7.11
C ARG A 11 29.97 -2.51 -7.06
N PHE A 12 29.78 -3.54 -7.86
CA PHE A 12 28.60 -4.41 -7.72
C PHE A 12 28.77 -5.41 -6.58
N VAL A 13 27.65 -5.73 -5.94
CA VAL A 13 27.55 -6.83 -4.96
C VAL A 13 26.72 -7.96 -5.55
N ILE A 14 27.21 -9.19 -5.38
CA ILE A 14 26.51 -10.40 -5.83
C ILE A 14 25.80 -11.06 -4.65
N LEU A 15 24.48 -11.16 -4.73
CA LEU A 15 23.65 -11.97 -3.84
C LEU A 15 23.57 -13.41 -4.36
N ASP A 16 23.17 -14.33 -3.51
CA ASP A 16 22.90 -15.72 -3.88
C ASP A 16 21.68 -15.90 -4.81
N GLY A 17 21.43 -17.16 -5.18
CA GLY A 17 20.26 -17.59 -5.96
C GLY A 17 19.12 -18.14 -5.09
N ALA A 18 18.26 -18.99 -5.67
CA ALA A 18 17.17 -19.62 -4.93
C ALA A 18 17.63 -20.66 -3.90
N MET A 19 17.03 -20.61 -2.70
CA MET A 19 17.09 -21.69 -1.71
C MET A 19 16.05 -22.78 -2.01
N GLY A 20 14.77 -22.42 -2.11
CA GLY A 20 13.67 -23.41 -2.22
C GLY A 20 13.76 -24.34 -3.43
N THR A 21 14.00 -23.79 -4.63
CA THR A 21 14.11 -24.61 -5.86
C THR A 21 15.39 -25.46 -5.89
N MET A 22 16.47 -25.04 -5.23
CA MET A 22 17.68 -25.87 -5.06
C MET A 22 17.40 -27.06 -4.14
N LEU A 23 16.70 -26.84 -3.03
CA LEU A 23 16.34 -27.92 -2.11
C LEU A 23 15.42 -28.95 -2.77
N GLN A 24 14.49 -28.52 -3.62
CA GLN A 24 13.63 -29.43 -4.40
C GLN A 24 14.44 -30.29 -5.37
N LYS A 25 15.40 -29.70 -6.10
CA LYS A 25 16.32 -30.43 -6.97
C LYS A 25 17.14 -31.47 -6.20
N LEU A 26 17.39 -31.22 -4.91
CA LEU A 26 18.11 -32.11 -4.01
C LEU A 26 17.20 -33.09 -3.25
N GLY A 27 15.91 -33.16 -3.59
CA GLY A 27 14.98 -34.18 -3.10
C GLY A 27 14.00 -33.71 -2.02
N LEU A 28 13.95 -32.40 -1.70
CA LEU A 28 12.91 -31.86 -0.83
C LEU A 28 11.54 -32.05 -1.48
N LYS A 29 10.63 -32.74 -0.79
CA LYS A 29 9.31 -33.06 -1.33
C LYS A 29 8.41 -31.81 -1.41
N PRO A 30 7.54 -31.73 -2.43
CA PRO A 30 6.38 -30.83 -2.45
C PRO A 30 5.67 -30.72 -1.09
N GLY A 31 5.40 -29.49 -0.64
CA GLY A 31 4.69 -29.20 0.62
C GLY A 31 5.53 -29.36 1.90
N ALA A 32 6.81 -29.73 1.81
CA ALA A 32 7.70 -29.67 2.96
C ALA A 32 8.04 -28.20 3.31
N ARG A 33 8.28 -27.93 4.60
CA ARG A 33 8.70 -26.61 5.10
C ARG A 33 10.23 -26.51 5.08
N PRO A 34 10.86 -25.76 4.15
CA PRO A 34 12.32 -25.74 4.00
C PRO A 34 13.05 -25.39 5.28
N GLU A 35 12.49 -24.50 6.11
CA GLU A 35 13.10 -23.98 7.34
C GLU A 35 13.44 -25.08 8.34
N LEU A 36 12.69 -26.19 8.34
CA LEU A 36 12.91 -27.33 9.23
C LEU A 36 14.23 -28.05 8.97
N LEU A 37 14.81 -27.91 7.77
CA LEU A 37 16.10 -28.51 7.43
C LEU A 37 17.23 -27.97 8.29
N ALA A 38 17.07 -26.80 8.92
CA ALA A 38 18.04 -26.28 9.89
C ALA A 38 18.26 -27.23 11.09
N VAL A 39 17.29 -28.12 11.36
CA VAL A 39 17.36 -29.13 12.42
C VAL A 39 17.35 -30.55 11.84
N THR A 40 16.56 -30.81 10.81
CA THR A 40 16.37 -32.18 10.29
C THR A 40 17.45 -32.63 9.32
N ASP A 41 18.03 -31.70 8.53
CA ASP A 41 19.14 -31.99 7.61
C ASP A 41 20.06 -30.77 7.41
N PRO A 42 20.87 -30.41 8.43
CA PRO A 42 21.74 -29.23 8.36
C PRO A 42 22.80 -29.30 7.25
N GLU A 43 23.26 -30.51 6.91
CA GLU A 43 24.30 -30.70 5.89
C GLU A 43 23.78 -30.38 4.49
N LEU A 44 22.50 -30.64 4.22
CA LEU A 44 21.88 -30.22 2.96
C LEU A 44 21.89 -28.69 2.81
N LEU A 45 21.60 -27.94 3.88
CA LEU A 45 21.68 -26.47 3.86
C LEU A 45 23.13 -25.98 3.68
N ARG A 46 24.10 -26.58 4.40
CA ARG A 46 25.53 -26.25 4.20
C ARG A 46 25.95 -26.42 2.76
N ARG A 47 25.52 -27.51 2.13
CA ARG A 47 25.83 -27.79 0.73
C ARG A 47 25.31 -26.66 -0.18
N VAL A 48 24.05 -26.26 -0.06
CA VAL A 48 23.47 -25.20 -0.90
C VAL A 48 24.17 -23.87 -0.69
N HIS A 49 24.42 -23.46 0.57
CA HIS A 49 25.17 -22.23 0.86
C HIS A 49 26.57 -22.26 0.25
N ARG A 50 27.30 -23.38 0.43
CA ARG A 50 28.64 -23.55 -0.13
C ARG A 50 28.64 -23.45 -1.65
N GLU A 51 27.69 -24.09 -2.33
CA GLU A 51 27.62 -24.05 -3.79
C GLU A 51 27.42 -22.61 -4.32
N TYR A 52 26.63 -21.76 -3.63
CA TYR A 52 26.50 -20.34 -3.99
C TYR A 52 27.73 -19.50 -3.65
N LEU A 53 28.38 -19.76 -2.51
CA LEU A 53 29.62 -19.08 -2.12
C LEU A 53 30.77 -19.41 -3.09
N GLU A 54 30.90 -20.67 -3.50
CA GLU A 54 31.86 -21.11 -4.54
C GLU A 54 31.56 -20.50 -5.92
N ALA A 55 30.29 -20.19 -6.19
CA ALA A 55 29.89 -19.46 -7.39
C ALA A 55 30.19 -17.95 -7.33
N GLY A 56 30.59 -17.41 -6.17
CA GLY A 56 30.95 -16.01 -6.01
C GLY A 56 29.87 -15.13 -5.38
N ALA A 57 28.85 -15.71 -4.73
CA ALA A 57 27.95 -14.95 -3.88
C ALA A 57 28.73 -14.29 -2.73
N GLN A 58 28.47 -13.01 -2.49
CA GLN A 58 29.09 -12.21 -1.43
C GLN A 58 28.15 -12.01 -0.23
N VAL A 59 26.86 -12.25 -0.43
CA VAL A 59 25.84 -12.33 0.61
C VAL A 59 24.99 -13.57 0.38
N VAL A 60 24.81 -14.37 1.42
CA VAL A 60 23.89 -15.51 1.41
C VAL A 60 22.72 -15.25 2.35
N TYR A 61 21.53 -15.63 1.90
CA TYR A 61 20.30 -15.55 2.68
C TYR A 61 20.18 -16.82 3.49
N ALA A 62 20.06 -16.70 4.82
CA ALA A 62 19.79 -17.86 5.66
C ALA A 62 18.43 -18.47 5.27
N ASN A 63 18.27 -19.78 5.43
CA ASN A 63 17.03 -20.48 5.12
C ASN A 63 15.94 -20.18 6.18
N THR A 64 15.47 -18.93 6.22
CA THR A 64 14.54 -18.38 7.23
C THR A 64 13.33 -17.68 6.61
N PHE A 65 13.19 -17.67 5.28
CA PHE A 65 12.10 -17.03 4.54
C PHE A 65 10.71 -17.21 5.18
N GLY A 66 10.34 -18.46 5.49
CA GLY A 66 9.07 -18.82 6.12
C GLY A 66 9.13 -19.05 7.63
N ALA A 67 10.19 -18.65 8.32
CA ALA A 67 10.40 -18.93 9.75
C ALA A 67 9.61 -18.00 10.68
N SER A 68 8.39 -17.59 10.29
CA SER A 68 7.51 -16.76 11.10
C SER A 68 6.65 -17.60 12.06
N PRO A 69 6.20 -17.04 13.20
CA PRO A 69 5.38 -17.76 14.17
C PRO A 69 4.17 -18.47 13.53
N HIS A 70 3.46 -17.75 12.67
CA HIS A 70 2.25 -18.26 12.02
C HIS A 70 2.54 -19.39 11.01
N LYS A 71 3.60 -19.27 10.18
CA LYS A 71 3.97 -20.30 9.21
C LYS A 71 4.57 -21.55 9.86
N LEU A 72 5.12 -21.42 11.06
CA LEU A 72 5.65 -22.54 11.84
C LEU A 72 4.61 -23.24 12.71
N GLU A 73 3.36 -22.76 12.76
CA GLU A 73 2.29 -23.41 13.51
C GLU A 73 2.11 -24.87 13.08
N GLY A 74 2.03 -25.78 14.06
CA GLY A 74 1.93 -27.22 13.82
C GLY A 74 3.23 -27.92 13.39
N SER A 75 4.35 -27.22 13.22
CA SER A 75 5.64 -27.84 12.86
C SER A 75 6.37 -28.51 14.03
N GLY A 76 6.02 -28.15 15.27
CA GLY A 76 6.74 -28.56 16.47
C GLY A 76 7.98 -27.72 16.79
N HIS A 77 8.24 -26.66 16.01
CA HIS A 77 9.38 -25.76 16.17
C HIS A 77 8.96 -24.29 16.22
N THR A 78 9.82 -23.42 16.76
CA THR A 78 9.59 -21.98 16.85
C THR A 78 10.61 -21.17 16.06
N PRO A 79 10.34 -19.89 15.75
CA PRO A 79 11.33 -18.99 15.17
C PRO A 79 12.62 -18.92 16.00
N GLU A 80 12.48 -18.90 17.33
CA GLU A 80 13.61 -18.83 18.28
C GLU A 80 14.51 -20.08 18.26
N GLU A 81 14.02 -21.20 17.72
CA GLU A 81 14.82 -22.41 17.50
C GLU A 81 15.44 -22.45 16.11
N LEU A 82 14.63 -22.21 15.07
CA LEU A 82 15.04 -22.41 13.67
C LEU A 82 15.93 -21.28 13.15
N ILE A 83 15.63 -20.02 13.48
CA ILE A 83 16.38 -18.87 12.95
C ILE A 83 17.84 -18.91 13.41
N PRO A 84 18.16 -19.11 14.70
CA PRO A 84 19.56 -19.26 15.12
C PRO A 84 20.26 -20.45 14.47
N ALA A 85 19.56 -21.57 14.28
CA ALA A 85 20.14 -22.76 13.66
C ALA A 85 20.50 -22.50 12.19
N ALA A 86 19.56 -21.95 11.41
CA ALA A 86 19.78 -21.60 10.01
C ALA A 86 20.89 -20.56 9.83
N LEU A 87 20.91 -19.51 10.66
CA LEU A 87 21.94 -18.47 10.60
C LEU A 87 23.33 -19.00 10.94
N ARG A 88 23.48 -19.87 11.95
CA ARG A 88 24.78 -20.48 12.26
C ARG A 88 25.30 -21.31 11.10
N ILE A 89 24.44 -22.10 10.45
CA ILE A 89 24.81 -22.91 9.28
C ILE A 89 25.31 -22.00 8.15
N ALA A 90 24.55 -20.97 7.80
CA ALA A 90 24.91 -20.04 6.74
C ALA A 90 26.21 -19.28 7.06
N ARG A 91 26.36 -18.80 8.29
CA ARG A 91 27.54 -18.06 8.76
C ARG A 91 28.81 -18.89 8.75
N GLU A 92 28.75 -20.14 9.24
CA GLU A 92 29.90 -21.03 9.24
C GLU A 92 30.44 -21.31 7.82
N GLU A 93 29.56 -21.37 6.81
CA GLU A 93 30.00 -21.45 5.42
C GLU A 93 30.48 -20.08 4.90
N ALA A 94 29.74 -18.99 5.13
CA ALA A 94 30.06 -17.65 4.65
C ALA A 94 31.43 -17.13 5.14
N GLU A 95 31.79 -17.40 6.40
CA GLU A 95 33.08 -17.00 7.00
C GLU A 95 34.28 -17.57 6.23
N LYS A 96 34.16 -18.76 5.63
CA LYS A 96 35.23 -19.39 4.84
C LYS A 96 35.55 -18.62 3.55
N TYR A 97 34.61 -17.81 3.06
CA TYR A 97 34.72 -17.05 1.82
C TYR A 97 34.75 -15.53 2.07
N GLY A 98 34.68 -15.09 3.33
CA GLY A 98 34.60 -13.67 3.69
C GLY A 98 33.30 -12.98 3.24
N ALA A 99 32.24 -13.76 3.04
CA ALA A 99 30.90 -13.33 2.66
C ALA A 99 30.05 -12.94 3.89
N LEU A 100 28.94 -12.26 3.65
CA LEU A 100 27.96 -11.86 4.67
C LEU A 100 26.78 -12.83 4.73
N THR A 101 26.12 -12.88 5.88
CA THR A 101 24.90 -13.66 6.09
C THR A 101 23.72 -12.75 6.42
N ALA A 102 22.60 -12.93 5.72
CA ALA A 102 21.37 -12.19 5.99
C ALA A 102 20.34 -13.03 6.76
N LEU A 103 19.65 -12.39 7.72
CA LEU A 103 18.34 -12.87 8.15
C LEU A 103 17.36 -12.61 7.02
N ASP A 104 16.81 -13.65 6.42
CA ASP A 104 15.80 -13.56 5.38
C ASP A 104 14.39 -13.68 5.97
N MET A 105 13.57 -12.65 5.77
CA MET A 105 12.19 -12.58 6.23
C MET A 105 11.25 -12.40 5.03
N GLY A 106 10.46 -13.44 4.74
CA GLY A 106 9.37 -13.37 3.78
C GLY A 106 8.07 -12.82 4.38
N PRO A 107 7.00 -12.69 3.57
CA PRO A 107 5.68 -12.30 4.05
C PRO A 107 5.14 -13.33 5.05
N LEU A 108 4.32 -12.88 6.01
CA LEU A 108 3.64 -13.72 7.00
C LEU A 108 2.59 -14.63 6.35
N GLY A 109 2.07 -14.24 5.18
CA GLY A 109 1.12 -15.02 4.39
C GLY A 109 -0.35 -14.73 4.73
N GLU A 110 -0.62 -13.70 5.52
CA GLU A 110 -1.95 -13.20 5.85
C GLU A 110 -2.09 -11.73 5.44
N LEU A 111 -3.29 -11.31 5.00
CA LEU A 111 -3.57 -9.90 4.77
C LEU A 111 -3.76 -9.16 6.10
N LEU A 112 -3.22 -7.95 6.19
CA LEU A 112 -3.41 -7.08 7.34
C LEU A 112 -4.80 -6.42 7.34
N GLU A 113 -5.34 -6.14 8.51
CA GLU A 113 -6.56 -5.34 8.65
C GLU A 113 -6.42 -3.96 7.98
N PRO A 114 -7.46 -3.46 7.29
CA PRO A 114 -8.81 -4.04 7.17
C PRO A 114 -8.99 -4.99 5.97
N ALA A 115 -7.94 -5.28 5.19
CA ALA A 115 -8.03 -6.17 4.03
C ALA A 115 -8.02 -7.67 4.42
N GLY A 116 -7.50 -8.01 5.60
CA GLY A 116 -7.58 -9.34 6.19
C GLY A 116 -7.84 -9.29 7.69
N THR A 117 -7.34 -10.31 8.39
CA THR A 117 -7.63 -10.56 9.81
C THR A 117 -6.45 -10.30 10.73
N LEU A 118 -5.24 -10.12 10.18
CA LEU A 118 -4.05 -9.91 10.99
C LEU A 118 -3.96 -8.43 11.41
N ALA A 119 -4.00 -8.18 12.71
CA ALA A 119 -3.81 -6.82 13.23
C ALA A 119 -2.37 -6.34 12.94
N PHE A 120 -2.24 -5.04 12.66
CA PHE A 120 -0.93 -4.45 12.32
C PHE A 120 0.13 -4.66 13.42
N GLU A 121 -0.25 -4.50 14.69
CA GLU A 121 0.68 -4.70 15.80
C GLU A 121 1.08 -6.17 15.97
N ASP A 122 0.17 -7.10 15.72
CA ASP A 122 0.49 -8.54 15.74
C ASP A 122 1.49 -8.88 14.62
N ALA A 123 1.35 -8.27 13.43
CA ALA A 123 2.33 -8.42 12.37
C ALA A 123 3.71 -7.88 12.79
N VAL A 124 3.77 -6.68 13.38
CA VAL A 124 5.01 -6.11 13.92
C VAL A 124 5.64 -7.03 14.96
N ASP A 125 4.85 -7.57 15.89
CA ASP A 125 5.32 -8.47 16.93
C ASP A 125 5.87 -9.78 16.37
N GLN A 126 5.22 -10.35 15.36
CA GLN A 126 5.70 -11.56 14.67
C GLN A 126 7.06 -11.33 14.00
N PHE A 127 7.23 -10.24 13.24
CA PHE A 127 8.52 -9.88 12.68
C PHE A 127 9.55 -9.56 13.76
N ALA A 128 9.16 -8.89 14.84
CA ALA A 128 10.07 -8.54 15.94
C ALA A 128 10.62 -9.78 16.63
N ARG A 129 9.83 -10.86 16.75
CA ARG A 129 10.32 -12.15 17.24
C ARG A 129 11.39 -12.74 16.32
N MET A 130 11.21 -12.68 15.00
CA MET A 130 12.21 -13.14 14.03
C MET A 130 13.52 -12.34 14.15
N VAL A 131 13.41 -11.01 14.23
CA VAL A 131 14.57 -10.11 14.39
C VAL A 131 15.32 -10.39 15.69
N LYS A 132 14.61 -10.55 16.81
CA LYS A 132 15.22 -10.89 18.11
C LYS A 132 15.89 -12.26 18.10
N ALA A 133 15.31 -13.23 17.40
CA ALA A 133 15.90 -14.56 17.25
C ALA A 133 17.22 -14.54 16.46
N ALA A 134 17.45 -13.53 15.61
CA ALA A 134 18.67 -13.38 14.83
C ALA A 134 19.80 -12.60 15.53
N ASP A 135 19.60 -12.17 16.78
CA ASP A 135 20.53 -11.27 17.48
C ASP A 135 21.97 -11.82 17.51
N GLY A 136 22.91 -10.98 17.06
CA GLY A 136 24.34 -11.31 16.95
C GLY A 136 24.73 -12.38 15.92
N LEU A 137 23.78 -12.90 15.13
CA LEU A 137 24.00 -14.01 14.20
C LEU A 137 23.95 -13.62 12.71
N ALA A 138 23.33 -12.48 12.37
CA ALA A 138 23.25 -11.95 11.01
C ALA A 138 24.07 -10.67 10.84
N ASP A 139 24.53 -10.41 9.62
CA ASP A 139 25.23 -9.17 9.23
C ASP A 139 24.27 -8.09 8.70
N LEU A 140 23.10 -8.50 8.20
CA LEU A 140 22.03 -7.66 7.69
C LEU A 140 20.67 -8.37 7.78
N VAL A 141 19.60 -7.60 7.62
CA VAL A 141 18.24 -8.12 7.48
C VAL A 141 17.75 -7.92 6.05
N VAL A 142 17.08 -8.93 5.52
CA VAL A 142 16.39 -8.89 4.24
C VAL A 142 14.91 -9.07 4.52
N ILE A 143 14.09 -8.15 4.01
CA ILE A 143 12.64 -8.30 3.92
C ILE A 143 12.33 -8.51 2.45
N GLU A 144 12.02 -9.74 2.02
CA GLU A 144 11.87 -10.03 0.59
C GLU A 144 10.49 -10.58 0.20
N THR A 145 10.15 -10.45 -1.08
CA THR A 145 8.92 -10.99 -1.68
C THR A 145 7.64 -10.43 -1.07
N MET A 146 7.67 -9.18 -0.57
CA MET A 146 6.49 -8.56 0.00
C MET A 146 5.54 -8.11 -1.12
N THR A 147 4.24 -8.36 -0.93
CA THR A 147 3.19 -7.98 -1.90
C THR A 147 2.24 -6.91 -1.36
N ASP A 148 2.34 -6.63 -0.05
CA ASP A 148 1.61 -5.57 0.65
C ASP A 148 2.60 -4.54 1.25
N LEU A 149 2.39 -3.27 0.92
CA LEU A 149 3.19 -2.18 1.47
C LEU A 149 2.96 -2.03 2.98
N TYR A 150 1.77 -2.36 3.48
CA TYR A 150 1.50 -2.22 4.91
C TYR A 150 2.27 -3.27 5.73
N GLU A 151 2.42 -4.47 5.19
CA GLU A 151 3.26 -5.52 5.75
C GLU A 151 4.75 -5.16 5.69
N VAL A 152 5.22 -4.54 4.59
CA VAL A 152 6.58 -3.94 4.52
C VAL A 152 6.80 -2.96 5.67
N LYS A 153 5.82 -2.10 5.96
CA LYS A 153 5.90 -1.15 7.06
C LYS A 153 6.00 -1.86 8.41
N ALA A 154 5.19 -2.89 8.65
CA ALA A 154 5.24 -3.67 9.87
C ALA A 154 6.62 -4.33 10.08
N ALA A 155 7.16 -4.96 9.03
CA ALA A 155 8.47 -5.61 9.05
C ALA A 155 9.61 -4.60 9.27
N LEU A 156 9.59 -3.46 8.57
CA LEU A 156 10.61 -2.42 8.74
C LEU A 156 10.60 -1.80 10.14
N LEU A 157 9.42 -1.53 10.70
CA LEU A 157 9.32 -1.05 12.09
C LEU A 157 9.86 -2.10 13.06
N ALA A 158 9.51 -3.38 12.88
CA ALA A 158 10.04 -4.45 13.70
C ALA A 158 11.57 -4.51 13.67
N VAL A 159 12.19 -4.34 12.49
CA VAL A 159 13.65 -4.29 12.36
C VAL A 159 14.21 -3.07 13.08
N LYS A 160 13.75 -1.86 12.73
CA LYS A 160 14.32 -0.60 13.25
C LYS A 160 14.09 -0.41 14.77
N GLU A 161 13.07 -1.05 15.34
CA GLU A 161 12.78 -0.99 16.79
C GLU A 161 13.55 -2.04 17.60
N ASN A 162 14.09 -3.10 16.97
CA ASN A 162 14.70 -4.23 17.68
C ASN A 162 16.17 -4.51 17.31
N CYS A 163 16.70 -3.94 16.23
CA CYS A 163 18.13 -4.01 15.93
C CYS A 163 18.63 -2.78 15.16
N SER A 164 19.95 -2.70 14.98
CA SER A 164 20.63 -1.64 14.21
C SER A 164 21.30 -2.17 12.94
N LEU A 165 21.02 -3.42 12.56
CA LEU A 165 21.55 -4.01 11.35
C LEU A 165 21.03 -3.25 10.12
N PRO A 166 21.83 -3.15 9.05
CA PRO A 166 21.33 -2.68 7.77
C PRO A 166 20.17 -3.55 7.29
N VAL A 167 19.17 -2.93 6.67
CA VAL A 167 17.99 -3.62 6.14
C VAL A 167 17.79 -3.32 4.67
N ILE A 168 17.68 -4.36 3.86
CA ILE A 168 17.30 -4.26 2.46
C ILE A 168 15.90 -4.85 2.28
N VAL A 169 15.08 -4.19 1.48
CA VAL A 169 13.68 -4.55 1.29
C VAL A 169 13.40 -4.74 -0.18
N SER A 170 12.70 -5.82 -0.54
CA SER A 170 12.15 -5.99 -1.87
C SER A 170 10.66 -6.30 -1.86
N MET A 171 10.00 -5.81 -2.90
CA MET A 171 8.63 -6.17 -3.22
C MET A 171 8.56 -6.96 -4.52
N SER A 172 7.53 -7.80 -4.64
CA SER A 172 7.23 -8.56 -5.85
C SER A 172 6.16 -7.83 -6.66
N PHE A 173 6.49 -7.45 -7.89
CA PHE A 173 5.60 -6.70 -8.79
C PHE A 173 5.09 -7.59 -9.92
N GLU A 174 3.90 -7.28 -10.43
CA GLU A 174 3.38 -7.80 -11.69
C GLU A 174 3.92 -6.98 -12.88
N GLU A 175 3.71 -7.46 -14.11
CA GLU A 175 4.20 -6.80 -15.33
C GLU A 175 3.68 -5.36 -15.50
N ASN A 176 2.52 -5.06 -14.91
CA ASN A 176 1.94 -3.71 -14.86
C ASN A 176 2.73 -2.73 -13.96
N GLY A 177 3.77 -3.21 -13.26
CA GLY A 177 4.58 -2.43 -12.34
C GLY A 177 3.84 -2.04 -11.06
N ARG A 178 2.86 -2.84 -10.64
CA ARG A 178 2.18 -2.77 -9.35
C ARG A 178 2.23 -4.11 -8.63
N THR A 179 2.13 -4.08 -7.31
CA THR A 179 1.99 -5.28 -6.50
C THR A 179 0.55 -5.78 -6.54
N PHE A 180 0.33 -7.00 -6.04
CA PHE A 180 -1.01 -7.59 -5.86
C PHE A 180 -2.00 -6.67 -5.12
N THR A 181 -1.53 -5.92 -4.11
CA THR A 181 -2.36 -4.97 -3.35
C THR A 181 -2.50 -3.60 -4.03
N GLY A 182 -1.92 -3.43 -5.22
CA GLY A 182 -1.97 -2.20 -6.00
C GLY A 182 -0.84 -1.22 -5.71
N CYS A 183 0.15 -1.58 -4.88
CA CYS A 183 1.24 -0.68 -4.54
C CYS A 183 2.06 -0.32 -5.78
N SER A 184 2.38 0.96 -5.94
CA SER A 184 3.25 1.42 -7.03
C SER A 184 4.72 1.38 -6.59
N VAL A 185 5.62 1.22 -7.55
CA VAL A 185 7.09 1.28 -7.33
C VAL A 185 7.49 2.54 -6.57
N GLU A 186 6.85 3.66 -6.90
CA GLU A 186 7.13 4.96 -6.34
C GLU A 186 6.66 5.08 -4.89
N SER A 187 5.46 4.58 -4.56
CA SER A 187 4.97 4.52 -3.18
C SER A 187 5.85 3.63 -2.31
N PHE A 188 6.30 2.48 -2.84
CA PHE A 188 7.26 1.60 -2.18
C PHE A 188 8.56 2.36 -1.87
N ALA A 189 9.17 2.98 -2.88
CA ALA A 189 10.43 3.70 -2.73
C ALA A 189 10.33 4.86 -1.72
N ALA A 190 9.24 5.64 -1.78
CA ALA A 190 9.03 6.77 -0.89
C ALA A 190 8.84 6.34 0.58
N MET A 191 8.02 5.32 0.83
CA MET A 191 7.73 4.86 2.20
C MET A 191 8.91 4.08 2.80
N ALA A 192 9.41 3.05 2.11
CA ALA A 192 10.47 2.20 2.63
C ALA A 192 11.78 2.99 2.82
N GLY A 193 12.12 3.85 1.86
CA GLY A 193 13.25 4.77 1.99
C GLY A 193 13.07 5.77 3.14
N GLY A 194 11.86 6.32 3.31
CA GLY A 194 11.54 7.22 4.43
C GLY A 194 11.69 6.57 5.81
N LEU A 195 11.28 5.29 5.93
CA LEU A 195 11.44 4.48 7.15
C LEU A 195 12.90 4.04 7.40
N GLY A 196 13.82 4.39 6.49
CA GLY A 196 15.24 4.13 6.64
C GLY A 196 15.68 2.76 6.13
N ALA A 197 15.00 2.17 5.15
CA ALA A 197 15.57 1.04 4.42
C ALA A 197 16.89 1.45 3.75
N ASP A 198 17.93 0.65 3.96
CA ASP A 198 19.27 0.89 3.43
C ASP A 198 19.35 0.46 1.95
N GLY A 199 18.53 -0.50 1.55
CA GLY A 199 18.36 -0.94 0.16
C GLY A 199 16.92 -1.20 -0.24
N LEU A 200 16.62 -0.92 -1.50
CA LEU A 200 15.30 -1.12 -2.11
C LEU A 200 15.45 -2.01 -3.35
N GLY A 201 14.59 -3.00 -3.51
CA GLY A 201 14.74 -3.93 -4.62
C GLY A 201 13.47 -4.58 -5.11
N ILE A 202 13.65 -5.38 -6.15
CA ILE A 202 12.60 -6.16 -6.79
C ILE A 202 13.09 -7.60 -6.86
N ASN A 203 12.28 -8.54 -6.40
CA ASN A 203 12.60 -9.96 -6.48
C ASN A 203 11.35 -10.76 -6.85
N CYS A 204 11.57 -11.96 -7.39
CA CYS A 204 10.52 -12.92 -7.72
C CYS A 204 9.50 -12.40 -8.76
N SER A 205 8.40 -13.15 -8.93
CA SER A 205 7.29 -13.00 -9.91
C SER A 205 7.67 -13.05 -11.39
N LEU A 206 8.76 -12.40 -11.79
CA LEU A 206 9.08 -12.04 -13.16
C LEU A 206 10.52 -12.40 -13.52
N GLY A 207 10.79 -12.53 -14.82
CA GLY A 207 12.14 -12.70 -15.35
C GLY A 207 12.92 -11.38 -15.43
N PRO A 208 14.21 -11.43 -15.83
CA PRO A 208 15.03 -10.23 -15.96
C PRO A 208 14.51 -9.27 -17.04
N ALA A 209 13.96 -9.76 -18.16
CA ALA A 209 13.38 -8.91 -19.18
C ALA A 209 12.21 -8.06 -18.66
N GLU A 210 11.27 -8.66 -17.92
CA GLU A 210 10.07 -7.99 -17.43
C GLU A 210 10.36 -7.05 -16.24
N ILE A 211 11.35 -7.38 -15.40
CA ILE A 211 11.74 -6.53 -14.26
C ILE A 211 12.46 -5.25 -14.70
N LEU A 212 13.14 -5.24 -15.85
CA LEU A 212 13.98 -4.11 -16.27
C LEU A 212 13.24 -2.75 -16.29
N PRO A 213 12.03 -2.60 -16.89
CA PRO A 213 11.29 -1.34 -16.83
C PRO A 213 10.88 -0.94 -15.40
N ILE A 214 10.60 -1.92 -14.53
CA ILE A 214 10.22 -1.67 -13.12
C ILE A 214 11.44 -1.21 -12.31
N ALA A 215 12.59 -1.85 -12.52
CA ALA A 215 13.86 -1.49 -11.90
C ALA A 215 14.32 -0.09 -12.29
N LYS A 216 14.10 0.35 -13.54
CA LYS A 216 14.36 1.74 -13.98
C LYS A 216 13.58 2.75 -13.15
N ARG A 217 12.26 2.54 -13.00
CA ARG A 217 11.39 3.39 -12.17
C ARG A 217 11.85 3.42 -10.71
N LEU A 218 12.28 2.28 -10.17
CA LEU A 218 12.83 2.20 -8.82
C LEU A 218 14.13 3.00 -8.68
N CYS A 219 15.05 2.89 -9.65
CA CYS A 219 16.29 3.66 -9.65
C CYS A 219 16.06 5.18 -9.70
N GLU A 220 15.07 5.63 -10.49
CA GLU A 220 14.68 7.04 -10.63
C GLU A 220 14.06 7.60 -9.33
N THR A 221 13.30 6.77 -8.61
CA THR A 221 12.50 7.22 -7.44
C THR A 221 13.17 6.98 -6.09
N ALA A 222 14.02 5.96 -5.99
CA ALA A 222 14.69 5.61 -4.74
C ALA A 222 15.56 6.78 -4.23
N PRO A 223 15.60 7.04 -2.90
CA PRO A 223 16.48 8.04 -2.31
C PRO A 223 17.92 7.90 -2.82
N ALA A 224 18.60 9.01 -3.10
CA ALA A 224 19.92 9.02 -3.74
C ALA A 224 20.99 8.22 -2.98
N ASP A 225 20.84 8.05 -1.67
CA ASP A 225 21.70 7.32 -0.75
C ASP A 225 21.39 5.82 -0.66
N ALA A 226 20.15 5.39 -0.91
CA ALA A 226 19.78 3.96 -0.91
C ALA A 226 20.55 3.16 -1.98
N ILE A 227 20.74 1.86 -1.75
CA ILE A 227 21.11 0.94 -2.84
C ILE A 227 19.86 0.45 -3.56
N VAL A 228 20.01 0.12 -4.85
CA VAL A 228 18.95 -0.54 -5.61
C VAL A 228 19.42 -1.91 -6.05
N PHE A 229 18.59 -2.93 -5.80
CA PHE A 229 18.93 -4.32 -6.08
C PHE A 229 17.85 -5.10 -6.81
N VAL A 230 18.24 -6.16 -7.51
CA VAL A 230 17.29 -7.07 -8.18
C VAL A 230 17.68 -8.54 -7.99
N LYS A 231 16.66 -9.40 -7.79
CA LYS A 231 16.76 -10.86 -7.79
C LYS A 231 15.63 -11.45 -8.66
N PRO A 232 15.73 -11.37 -10.01
CA PRO A 232 14.71 -11.92 -10.89
C PRO A 232 14.67 -13.45 -10.85
N ASN A 233 13.55 -14.03 -11.26
CA ASN A 233 13.45 -15.47 -11.52
C ASN A 233 14.26 -15.85 -12.77
N ALA A 234 14.59 -17.14 -12.92
CA ALA A 234 15.18 -17.67 -14.14
C ALA A 234 14.13 -17.80 -15.27
N GLY A 235 13.58 -16.66 -15.67
CA GLY A 235 12.41 -16.57 -16.54
C GLY A 235 11.10 -16.81 -15.80
N LEU A 236 10.01 -16.82 -16.55
CA LEU A 236 8.71 -17.24 -16.03
C LEU A 236 8.70 -18.77 -15.84
N PRO A 237 8.09 -19.29 -14.78
CA PRO A 237 7.98 -20.74 -14.59
C PRO A 237 7.11 -21.33 -15.71
N ASP A 238 7.51 -22.49 -16.21
CA ASP A 238 6.69 -23.31 -17.08
C ASP A 238 5.43 -23.71 -16.33
N PRO A 239 4.24 -23.33 -16.81
CA PRO A 239 2.99 -23.69 -16.15
C PRO A 239 2.80 -25.21 -16.03
N ALA A 240 3.37 -26.00 -16.95
CA ALA A 240 3.21 -27.43 -17.04
C ALA A 240 4.09 -28.23 -16.07
N THR A 241 5.30 -27.75 -15.78
CA THR A 241 6.28 -28.48 -14.95
C THR A 241 6.65 -27.72 -13.68
N GLY A 242 6.34 -26.42 -13.60
CA GLY A 242 6.84 -25.52 -12.58
C GLY A 242 8.35 -25.23 -12.69
N GLU A 243 9.00 -25.72 -13.75
CA GLU A 243 10.43 -25.53 -14.00
C GLU A 243 10.72 -24.17 -14.62
N TYR A 244 11.94 -23.71 -14.42
CA TYR A 244 12.43 -22.45 -14.97
C TYR A 244 13.41 -22.75 -16.10
N HIS A 245 13.17 -22.17 -17.27
CA HIS A 245 13.88 -22.55 -18.50
C HIS A 245 14.96 -21.56 -18.94
N LEU A 246 15.05 -20.38 -18.32
CA LEU A 246 16.12 -19.43 -18.64
C LEU A 246 17.43 -19.95 -18.04
N ASP A 247 18.36 -20.38 -18.89
CA ASP A 247 19.67 -20.84 -18.46
C ASP A 247 20.59 -19.68 -18.05
N ALA A 248 21.77 -20.01 -17.53
CA ALA A 248 22.70 -19.02 -17.00
C ALA A 248 23.24 -18.04 -18.06
N ASP A 249 23.33 -18.45 -19.33
CA ASP A 249 23.79 -17.58 -20.41
C ASP A 249 22.67 -16.63 -20.85
N GLY A 250 21.46 -17.14 -21.05
CA GLY A 250 20.27 -16.32 -21.34
C GLY A 250 19.97 -15.32 -20.23
N PHE A 251 20.01 -15.77 -18.97
CA PHE A 251 19.82 -14.91 -17.80
C PHE A 251 20.85 -13.78 -17.76
N LEU A 252 22.12 -14.08 -18.05
CA LEU A 252 23.16 -13.07 -18.09
C LEU A 252 22.89 -12.03 -19.19
N GLU A 253 22.55 -12.45 -20.41
CA GLU A 253 22.27 -11.53 -21.51
C GLU A 253 21.15 -10.54 -21.17
N GLU A 254 20.08 -11.00 -20.52
CA GLU A 254 18.97 -10.13 -20.09
C GLU A 254 19.32 -9.23 -18.89
N ILE A 255 20.30 -9.62 -18.07
CA ILE A 255 20.77 -8.82 -16.94
C ILE A 255 21.77 -7.74 -17.34
N LYS A 256 22.53 -7.88 -18.44
CA LYS A 256 23.54 -6.87 -18.83
C LYS A 256 23.01 -5.42 -18.87
N PRO A 257 21.81 -5.13 -19.39
CA PRO A 257 21.26 -3.77 -19.42
C PRO A 257 21.08 -3.13 -18.03
N TYR A 258 20.99 -3.93 -16.96
CA TYR A 258 20.84 -3.42 -15.60
C TYR A 258 22.07 -2.64 -15.12
N ALA A 259 23.26 -2.94 -15.66
CA ALA A 259 24.48 -2.22 -15.32
C ALA A 259 24.37 -0.71 -15.61
N GLU A 260 23.53 -0.32 -16.56
CA GLU A 260 23.39 1.06 -17.06
C GLU A 260 22.32 1.88 -16.32
N ILE A 261 21.44 1.24 -15.55
CA ILE A 261 20.30 1.92 -14.89
C ILE A 261 20.58 2.31 -13.44
N GLY A 262 21.78 1.97 -12.94
CA GLY A 262 22.25 2.35 -11.61
C GLY A 262 21.78 1.46 -10.46
N ILE A 263 21.46 0.19 -10.73
CA ILE A 263 21.47 -0.83 -9.67
C ILE A 263 22.91 -1.06 -9.19
N SER A 264 23.09 -1.44 -7.94
CA SER A 264 24.41 -1.74 -7.36
C SER A 264 24.53 -3.15 -6.81
N VAL A 265 23.43 -3.89 -6.74
CA VAL A 265 23.40 -5.25 -6.17
C VAL A 265 22.51 -6.13 -7.05
N VAL A 266 22.96 -7.37 -7.30
CA VAL A 266 22.27 -8.30 -8.21
C VAL A 266 22.37 -9.73 -7.68
N GLY A 267 21.32 -10.52 -7.85
CA GLY A 267 21.34 -11.97 -7.58
C GLY A 267 20.25 -12.68 -8.36
N GLY A 268 19.81 -13.82 -7.83
CA GLY A 268 18.74 -14.63 -8.43
C GLY A 268 17.66 -15.04 -7.43
N CYS A 269 16.43 -15.20 -7.91
CA CYS A 269 15.33 -15.81 -7.15
C CYS A 269 14.98 -17.18 -7.76
N CYS A 270 13.70 -17.55 -7.84
CA CYS A 270 13.27 -18.90 -8.21
C CYS A 270 13.85 -19.36 -9.55
N GLY A 271 14.32 -20.62 -9.59
CA GLY A 271 14.93 -21.23 -10.78
C GLY A 271 16.42 -20.97 -10.96
N THR A 272 16.96 -19.91 -10.35
CA THR A 272 18.39 -19.61 -10.44
C THR A 272 19.25 -20.64 -9.68
N THR A 273 20.47 -20.86 -10.17
CA THR A 273 21.40 -21.89 -9.69
C THR A 273 22.81 -21.29 -9.48
N PRO A 274 23.76 -22.02 -8.88
CA PRO A 274 25.15 -21.59 -8.79
C PRO A 274 25.78 -21.20 -10.14
N ASP A 275 25.37 -21.81 -11.26
CA ASP A 275 25.87 -21.44 -12.59
C ASP A 275 25.45 -20.02 -13.00
N HIS A 276 24.23 -19.61 -12.64
CA HIS A 276 23.74 -18.25 -12.85
C HIS A 276 24.58 -17.26 -12.04
N ILE A 277 24.75 -17.52 -10.74
CA ILE A 277 25.53 -16.65 -9.85
C ILE A 277 26.98 -16.53 -10.31
N ARG A 278 27.60 -17.62 -10.80
CA ARG A 278 28.96 -17.59 -11.35
C ARG A 278 29.09 -16.69 -12.57
N LYS A 279 28.10 -16.71 -13.46
CA LYS A 279 28.06 -15.83 -14.65
C LYS A 279 27.87 -14.37 -14.25
N LEU A 280 26.99 -14.09 -13.27
CA LEU A 280 26.81 -12.75 -12.72
C LEU A 280 28.09 -12.23 -12.06
N ALA A 281 28.70 -13.01 -11.17
CA ALA A 281 29.93 -12.63 -10.48
C ALA A 281 31.07 -12.35 -11.46
N ALA A 282 31.28 -13.22 -12.45
CA ALA A 282 32.31 -13.01 -13.48
C ALA A 282 32.05 -11.76 -14.33
N TYR A 283 30.78 -11.48 -14.67
CA TYR A 283 30.43 -10.29 -15.44
C TYR A 283 30.61 -9.01 -14.60
N PHE A 284 30.15 -8.97 -13.36
CA PHE A 284 30.13 -7.72 -12.60
C PHE A 284 31.43 -7.40 -11.83
N ALA A 285 32.38 -8.36 -11.71
CA ALA A 285 33.61 -8.20 -10.93
C ALA A 285 34.43 -6.92 -11.24
N ASP A 286 34.61 -6.59 -12.52
CA ASP A 286 35.42 -5.45 -12.96
C ASP A 286 34.58 -4.24 -13.40
N ARG A 287 33.29 -4.22 -13.03
CA ARG A 287 32.34 -3.16 -13.41
C ARG A 287 31.97 -2.30 -12.22
N VAL A 288 31.65 -1.04 -12.50
CA VAL A 288 31.17 -0.07 -11.52
C VAL A 288 29.71 0.26 -11.84
N PRO A 289 28.82 0.29 -10.84
CA PRO A 289 27.43 0.75 -11.03
C PRO A 289 27.36 2.11 -11.70
N ALA A 290 26.45 2.26 -12.67
CA ALA A 290 26.15 3.58 -13.22
C ALA A 290 25.62 4.52 -12.13
N ALA A 291 25.95 5.81 -12.22
CA ALA A 291 25.39 6.80 -11.32
C ALA A 291 23.86 6.90 -11.55
N ARG A 292 23.08 6.83 -10.47
CA ARG A 292 21.62 6.99 -10.55
C ARG A 292 21.26 8.43 -10.89
N GLN A 293 20.41 8.61 -11.89
CA GLN A 293 19.71 9.88 -12.14
C GLN A 293 18.49 9.97 -11.21
N SER A 294 18.75 10.03 -9.90
CA SER A 294 17.67 10.22 -8.93
C SER A 294 17.17 11.66 -9.02
N GLU A 295 15.87 11.83 -9.22
CA GLU A 295 15.25 13.14 -9.10
C GLU A 295 14.91 13.38 -7.62
N GLU A 296 15.49 14.41 -7.01
CA GLU A 296 15.17 14.81 -5.63
C GLU A 296 13.78 15.49 -5.57
N ARG A 297 12.73 14.70 -5.78
CA ARG A 297 11.35 15.14 -5.72
C ARG A 297 10.84 15.17 -4.28
N SER A 298 9.98 16.13 -3.98
CA SER A 298 9.22 16.18 -2.74
C SER A 298 7.94 15.39 -2.96
N VAL A 299 7.86 14.20 -2.38
CA VAL A 299 6.75 13.26 -2.64
C VAL A 299 6.06 12.83 -1.36
N LEU A 300 4.75 12.65 -1.47
CA LEU A 300 3.85 12.16 -0.43
C LEU A 300 3.01 11.05 -1.04
N CYS A 301 2.71 9.99 -0.30
CA CYS A 301 2.03 8.85 -0.91
C CYS A 301 1.12 8.10 0.07
N SER A 302 0.05 7.54 -0.47
CA SER A 302 -0.63 6.37 0.10
C SER A 302 0.03 5.10 -0.44
N ALA A 303 -0.52 3.94 -0.11
CA ALA A 303 -0.08 2.66 -0.66
C ALA A 303 -0.08 2.63 -2.20
N THR A 304 -1.09 3.22 -2.84
CA THR A 304 -1.36 3.04 -4.27
C THR A 304 -1.14 4.31 -5.12
N LYS A 305 -1.05 5.48 -4.48
CA LYS A 305 -0.96 6.78 -5.13
C LYS A 305 0.16 7.63 -4.56
N LEU A 306 1.00 8.14 -5.46
CA LEU A 306 2.02 9.13 -5.16
C LEU A 306 1.58 10.51 -5.65
N VAL A 307 1.87 11.53 -4.85
CA VAL A 307 1.67 12.95 -5.15
C VAL A 307 3.03 13.64 -5.13
N ASP A 308 3.39 14.27 -6.24
CA ASP A 308 4.51 15.21 -6.30
C ASP A 308 4.03 16.56 -5.78
N ALA A 309 4.64 17.04 -4.70
CA ALA A 309 4.31 18.29 -4.07
C ALA A 309 4.60 19.52 -4.95
N GLY A 310 5.35 19.41 -6.04
CA GLY A 310 5.71 20.55 -6.88
C GLY A 310 4.59 21.13 -7.75
N ASP A 311 3.43 20.48 -7.84
CA ASP A 311 2.39 20.80 -8.82
C ASP A 311 1.10 21.42 -8.26
N ALA A 312 1.20 22.47 -7.45
CA ALA A 312 0.03 23.22 -6.94
C ALA A 312 -1.04 22.26 -6.37
N VAL A 313 -0.63 21.44 -5.41
CA VAL A 313 -1.41 20.34 -4.86
C VAL A 313 -2.54 20.86 -4.00
N VAL A 314 -3.75 20.38 -4.26
CA VAL A 314 -4.94 20.70 -3.46
C VAL A 314 -5.03 19.74 -2.27
N VAL A 315 -4.94 20.28 -1.06
CA VAL A 315 -5.13 19.56 0.21
C VAL A 315 -6.52 19.89 0.76
N GLY A 316 -7.38 18.90 0.88
CA GLY A 316 -8.75 19.09 1.36
C GLY A 316 -8.84 19.37 2.86
N GLU A 317 -9.42 20.51 3.24
CA GLU A 317 -9.47 21.02 4.63
C GLU A 317 -10.69 20.56 5.46
N ARG A 318 -11.60 19.73 4.90
CA ARG A 318 -12.93 19.54 5.52
C ARG A 318 -12.92 18.58 6.71
N ILE A 319 -11.95 17.68 6.84
CA ILE A 319 -11.79 16.76 7.97
C ILE A 319 -11.15 17.53 9.12
N ASN A 320 -11.92 18.43 9.71
CA ASN A 320 -11.47 19.32 10.78
C ASN A 320 -12.68 19.78 11.62
N PRO A 321 -12.71 19.52 12.95
CA PRO A 321 -13.83 19.87 13.82
C PRO A 321 -13.95 21.36 14.14
N THR A 322 -12.95 22.18 13.83
CA THR A 322 -12.89 23.60 14.22
C THR A 322 -14.07 24.38 13.64
N GLY A 323 -14.92 24.93 14.51
CA GLY A 323 -16.12 25.68 14.12
C GLY A 323 -17.26 24.86 13.48
N LYS A 324 -17.13 23.52 13.37
CA LYS A 324 -18.10 22.64 12.68
C LYS A 324 -18.87 21.76 13.66
N LYS A 325 -20.02 22.25 14.15
CA LYS A 325 -20.85 21.55 15.17
C LYS A 325 -21.15 20.09 14.83
N ARG A 326 -21.56 19.80 13.59
CA ARG A 326 -21.87 18.42 13.17
C ARG A 326 -20.63 17.51 13.20
N PHE A 327 -19.47 18.01 12.80
CA PHE A 327 -18.22 17.25 12.81
C PHE A 327 -17.77 16.98 14.25
N GLN A 328 -17.86 17.97 15.14
CA GLN A 328 -17.58 17.79 16.57
C GLN A 328 -18.51 16.74 17.19
N GLN A 329 -19.80 16.74 16.83
CA GLN A 329 -20.75 15.73 17.28
C GLN A 329 -20.37 14.33 16.76
N ALA A 330 -20.01 14.21 15.48
CA ALA A 330 -19.59 12.94 14.90
C ALA A 330 -18.38 12.33 15.63
N LEU A 331 -17.36 13.13 15.97
CA LEU A 331 -16.22 12.68 16.75
C LEU A 331 -16.62 12.18 18.15
N ARG A 332 -17.52 12.89 18.85
CA ARG A 332 -17.99 12.47 20.18
C ARG A 332 -18.79 11.17 20.15
N GLU A 333 -19.59 10.99 19.11
CA GLU A 333 -20.45 9.82 18.93
C GLU A 333 -19.68 8.63 18.30
N GLY A 334 -18.44 8.85 17.86
CA GLY A 334 -17.65 7.85 17.13
C GLY A 334 -18.24 7.50 15.76
N ASP A 335 -18.99 8.43 15.16
CA ASP A 335 -19.61 8.35 13.83
C ASP A 335 -18.52 8.50 12.75
N MET A 336 -17.83 7.39 12.49
CA MET A 336 -16.77 7.35 11.48
C MET A 336 -17.30 7.52 10.05
N ASP A 337 -18.51 7.05 9.77
CA ASP A 337 -19.10 7.13 8.43
C ASP A 337 -19.22 8.59 7.97
N TYR A 338 -19.63 9.50 8.86
CA TYR A 338 -19.63 10.93 8.55
C TYR A 338 -18.25 11.45 8.13
N ILE A 339 -17.18 11.02 8.80
CA ILE A 339 -15.80 11.43 8.48
C ILE A 339 -15.37 10.88 7.13
N LEU A 340 -15.66 9.60 6.86
CA LEU A 340 -15.39 8.95 5.58
C LEU A 340 -16.15 9.62 4.42
N SER A 341 -17.40 10.02 4.64
CA SER A 341 -18.20 10.78 3.67
C SER A 341 -17.54 12.12 3.30
N GLN A 342 -16.90 12.81 4.26
CA GLN A 342 -16.15 14.04 3.99
C GLN A 342 -14.87 13.77 3.20
N ALA A 343 -14.20 12.64 3.43
CA ALA A 343 -13.02 12.24 2.66
C ALA A 343 -13.38 12.00 1.19
N VAL A 344 -14.39 11.15 0.95
CA VAL A 344 -14.90 10.83 -0.39
C VAL A 344 -15.38 12.10 -1.11
N SER A 345 -16.19 12.94 -0.45
CA SER A 345 -16.69 14.18 -1.04
C SER A 345 -15.59 15.14 -1.49
N GLN A 346 -14.45 15.16 -0.78
CA GLN A 346 -13.30 15.97 -1.15
C GLN A 346 -12.50 15.34 -2.29
N ALA A 347 -12.33 14.01 -2.27
CA ALA A 347 -11.69 13.28 -3.37
C ALA A 347 -12.45 13.49 -4.69
N ASP A 348 -13.78 13.36 -4.68
CA ASP A 348 -14.64 13.59 -5.84
C ASP A 348 -14.55 15.03 -6.36
N ALA A 349 -14.35 16.00 -5.47
CA ALA A 349 -14.18 17.40 -5.85
C ALA A 349 -12.80 17.70 -6.46
N GLY A 350 -11.88 16.74 -6.43
CA GLY A 350 -10.54 16.82 -7.00
C GLY A 350 -9.44 17.15 -6.00
N ALA A 351 -9.65 16.91 -4.70
CA ALA A 351 -8.56 16.93 -3.74
C ALA A 351 -7.49 15.89 -4.12
N GLN A 352 -6.23 16.26 -3.95
CA GLN A 352 -5.09 15.38 -4.21
C GLN A 352 -4.52 14.81 -2.90
N MET A 353 -4.82 15.45 -1.78
CA MET A 353 -4.47 15.04 -0.43
C MET A 353 -5.59 15.45 0.53
N LEU A 354 -5.60 14.88 1.74
CA LEU A 354 -6.55 15.25 2.79
C LEU A 354 -5.81 15.72 4.04
N ASP A 355 -6.18 16.89 4.56
CA ASP A 355 -5.80 17.34 5.89
C ASP A 355 -6.73 16.68 6.92
N VAL A 356 -6.15 16.06 7.95
CA VAL A 356 -6.86 15.23 8.93
C VAL A 356 -6.61 15.77 10.32
N ASN A 357 -7.54 16.57 10.81
CA ASN A 357 -7.57 17.07 12.17
C ASN A 357 -8.75 16.45 12.91
N VAL A 358 -8.48 15.79 14.04
CA VAL A 358 -9.51 15.24 14.94
C VAL A 358 -9.43 15.83 16.35
N GLY A 359 -8.68 16.92 16.52
CA GLY A 359 -8.43 17.56 17.81
C GLY A 359 -9.72 18.13 18.40
N LEU A 360 -10.12 17.58 19.55
CA LEU A 360 -11.25 18.08 20.32
C LEU A 360 -10.96 17.89 21.82
N PRO A 361 -11.16 18.91 22.69
CA PRO A 361 -10.74 18.84 24.09
C PRO A 361 -11.35 17.70 24.92
N ASP A 362 -12.52 17.20 24.53
CA ASP A 362 -13.33 16.24 25.29
C ASP A 362 -13.27 14.80 24.74
N ILE A 363 -12.29 14.48 23.88
CA ILE A 363 -12.08 13.13 23.35
C ILE A 363 -10.64 12.65 23.53
N ASP A 364 -10.42 11.34 23.44
CA ASP A 364 -9.10 10.74 23.31
C ASP A 364 -8.58 10.96 21.87
N GLU A 365 -7.90 12.09 21.67
CA GLU A 365 -7.32 12.46 20.37
C GLU A 365 -6.34 11.39 19.84
N PRO A 366 -5.41 10.82 20.64
CA PRO A 366 -4.55 9.75 20.16
C PRO A 366 -5.28 8.52 19.60
N ALA A 367 -6.27 7.99 20.34
CA ALA A 367 -7.05 6.86 19.87
C ALA A 367 -7.92 7.21 18.65
N MET A 368 -8.50 8.42 18.64
CA MET A 368 -9.35 8.88 17.54
C MET A 368 -8.54 9.09 16.25
N LEU A 369 -7.34 9.66 16.32
CA LEU A 369 -6.50 9.88 15.14
C LEU A 369 -6.06 8.54 14.53
N GLU A 370 -5.61 7.59 15.36
CA GLU A 370 -5.26 6.25 14.90
C GLU A 370 -6.43 5.57 14.18
N ARG A 371 -7.62 5.57 14.81
CA ARG A 371 -8.83 4.99 14.22
C ARG A 371 -9.23 5.68 12.92
N THR A 372 -9.11 7.01 12.86
CA THR A 372 -9.45 7.81 11.68
C THR A 372 -8.49 7.52 10.53
N VAL A 373 -7.19 7.41 10.78
CA VAL A 373 -6.18 7.06 9.76
C VAL A 373 -6.48 5.69 9.15
N ARG A 374 -6.71 4.66 9.98
CA ARG A 374 -7.05 3.30 9.51
C ARG A 374 -8.31 3.29 8.65
N ALA A 375 -9.33 4.04 9.05
CA ALA A 375 -10.59 4.11 8.31
C ALA A 375 -10.43 4.87 6.98
N LEU A 376 -9.72 6.00 6.97
CA LEU A 376 -9.51 6.81 5.76
C LEU A 376 -8.74 6.05 4.68
N GLN A 377 -7.62 5.41 5.01
CA GLN A 377 -6.82 4.67 4.02
C GLN A 377 -7.56 3.47 3.42
N ALA A 378 -8.67 3.02 4.03
CA ALA A 378 -9.52 1.97 3.50
C ALA A 378 -10.46 2.46 2.39
N VAL A 379 -10.91 3.72 2.45
CA VAL A 379 -11.91 4.28 1.52
C VAL A 379 -11.32 5.21 0.46
N THR A 380 -10.13 5.74 0.69
CA THR A 380 -9.48 6.67 -0.24
C THR A 380 -8.02 6.32 -0.47
N ASP A 381 -7.57 6.54 -1.69
CA ASP A 381 -6.17 6.42 -2.09
C ASP A 381 -5.39 7.74 -1.92
N LEU A 382 -6.01 8.80 -1.40
CA LEU A 382 -5.34 10.09 -1.23
C LEU A 382 -4.33 10.05 -0.08
N PRO A 383 -3.12 10.61 -0.26
CA PRO A 383 -2.18 10.79 0.84
C PRO A 383 -2.76 11.69 1.94
N LEU A 384 -2.36 11.41 3.19
CA LEU A 384 -2.88 12.11 4.36
C LEU A 384 -1.85 13.08 4.92
N GLN A 385 -2.33 14.27 5.27
CA GLN A 385 -1.66 15.24 6.10
C GLN A 385 -2.25 15.12 7.52
N LEU A 386 -1.46 14.67 8.48
CA LEU A 386 -1.91 14.46 9.86
C LEU A 386 -1.75 15.77 10.65
N ASP A 387 -2.87 16.39 11.00
CA ASP A 387 -2.93 17.69 11.68
C ASP A 387 -3.19 17.51 13.18
N SER A 388 -2.12 17.59 13.97
CA SER A 388 -2.17 17.53 15.42
C SER A 388 -0.93 18.17 16.06
N THR A 389 -1.11 18.73 17.25
CA THR A 389 -0.02 19.23 18.11
C THR A 389 0.34 18.25 19.23
N ASN A 390 -0.38 17.12 19.32
CA ASN A 390 -0.19 16.09 20.33
C ASN A 390 0.83 15.03 19.83
N PRO A 391 2.03 14.92 20.43
CA PRO A 391 3.04 13.96 20.00
C PRO A 391 2.56 12.50 20.08
N GLU A 392 1.73 12.16 21.07
CA GLU A 392 1.20 10.80 21.20
C GLU A 392 0.22 10.47 20.07
N ALA A 393 -0.65 11.43 19.71
CA ALA A 393 -1.58 11.24 18.61
C ALA A 393 -0.84 11.06 17.29
N LEU A 394 0.16 11.91 17.02
CA LEU A 394 1.02 11.78 15.84
C LEU A 394 1.75 10.45 15.83
N ALA A 395 2.34 10.01 16.96
CA ALA A 395 3.03 8.73 17.03
C ALA A 395 2.13 7.55 16.66
N ARG A 396 0.90 7.50 17.19
CA ARG A 396 -0.07 6.43 16.88
C ARG A 396 -0.56 6.50 15.44
N GLY A 397 -0.93 7.68 14.95
CA GLY A 397 -1.37 7.86 13.56
C GLY A 397 -0.28 7.54 12.53
N LEU A 398 0.95 8.00 12.76
CA LEU A 398 2.09 7.73 11.89
C LEU A 398 2.48 6.25 11.89
N ARG A 399 2.35 5.56 13.03
CA ARG A 399 2.67 4.13 13.14
C ARG A 399 1.79 3.28 12.22
N VAL A 400 0.52 3.62 12.06
CA VAL A 400 -0.47 2.82 11.32
C VAL A 400 -0.70 3.30 9.88
N TYR A 401 -0.16 4.45 9.51
CA TYR A 401 -0.37 5.00 8.16
C TYR A 401 0.40 4.22 7.08
N CYS A 402 -0.27 3.67 6.07
CA CYS A 402 0.39 2.99 4.95
C CYS A 402 0.78 3.97 3.82
N GLY A 403 2.01 4.48 3.88
CA GLY A 403 2.56 5.43 2.91
C GLY A 403 3.51 6.45 3.56
N LYS A 404 3.80 7.54 2.84
CA LYS A 404 4.60 8.67 3.31
C LYS A 404 3.71 9.88 3.64
N PRO A 405 3.45 10.16 4.93
CA PRO A 405 2.52 11.21 5.36
C PRO A 405 3.22 12.57 5.44
N LEU A 406 2.40 13.62 5.55
CA LEU A 406 2.85 14.97 5.93
C LEU A 406 2.36 15.30 7.33
N VAL A 407 3.26 15.65 8.25
CA VAL A 407 2.89 16.09 9.61
C VAL A 407 2.62 17.58 9.61
N ASN A 408 1.42 17.96 10.04
CA ASN A 408 1.01 19.32 10.32
C ASN A 408 0.86 19.46 11.86
N SER A 409 1.77 20.07 12.59
CA SER A 409 3.00 20.75 12.15
C SER A 409 4.01 20.85 13.30
N VAL A 410 5.18 21.39 12.99
CA VAL A 410 6.11 21.97 13.97
C VAL A 410 6.13 23.48 13.84
N ASN A 411 6.66 24.17 14.85
CA ASN A 411 6.91 25.61 14.79
C ASN A 411 8.37 25.93 15.16
N GLY A 412 8.72 27.21 15.21
CA GLY A 412 10.07 27.70 15.51
C GLY A 412 10.52 27.52 16.96
N GLU A 413 9.64 27.08 17.86
CA GLU A 413 9.96 26.81 19.26
C GLU A 413 10.77 25.52 19.38
N LYS A 414 11.82 25.54 20.20
CA LYS A 414 12.66 24.36 20.42
C LYS A 414 11.88 23.16 20.94
N LYS A 415 10.90 23.40 21.83
CA LYS A 415 10.06 22.35 22.42
C LYS A 415 9.22 21.63 21.36
N SER A 416 8.69 22.35 20.37
CA SER A 416 7.92 21.77 19.27
C SER A 416 8.81 20.89 18.38
N LEU A 417 9.97 21.43 18.00
CA LEU A 417 10.95 20.73 17.16
C LEU A 417 11.43 19.44 17.81
N ASP A 418 11.85 19.50 19.08
CA ASP A 418 12.38 18.34 19.82
C ASP A 418 11.32 17.27 20.12
N ALA A 419 10.03 17.63 20.14
CA ALA A 419 8.95 16.68 20.36
C ALA A 419 8.52 15.95 19.08
N ILE A 420 8.53 16.63 17.93
CA ILE A 420 7.88 16.13 16.70
C ILE A 420 8.87 15.65 15.65
N LEU A 421 10.02 16.32 15.46
CA LEU A 421 11.01 15.90 14.45
C LEU A 421 11.53 14.47 14.65
N PRO A 422 11.75 13.97 15.89
CA PRO A 422 12.08 12.56 16.10
C PRO A 422 11.01 11.60 15.59
N LEU A 423 9.73 11.95 15.72
CA LEU A 423 8.62 11.14 15.20
C LEU A 423 8.62 11.15 13.68
N CYS A 424 8.81 12.32 13.05
CA CYS A 424 8.92 12.42 11.60
C CYS A 424 10.06 11.56 11.06
N LYS A 425 11.23 11.59 11.72
CA LYS A 425 12.37 10.75 11.33
C LYS A 425 12.07 9.26 11.53
N LYS A 426 11.49 8.88 12.66
CA LYS A 426 11.17 7.48 12.98
C LYS A 426 10.21 6.85 11.97
N TYR A 427 9.17 7.58 11.56
CA TYR A 427 8.11 7.06 10.71
C TYR A 427 8.23 7.49 9.23
N GLY A 428 9.34 8.13 8.84
CA GLY A 428 9.58 8.56 7.47
C GLY A 428 8.64 9.64 6.95
N ALA A 429 8.10 10.48 7.84
CA ALA A 429 7.14 11.53 7.50
C ALA A 429 7.83 12.82 7.05
N ALA A 430 7.23 13.49 6.08
CA ALA A 430 7.52 14.90 5.81
C ALA A 430 6.90 15.79 6.90
N VAL A 431 7.36 17.04 7.00
CA VAL A 431 6.93 17.96 8.07
C VAL A 431 6.63 19.36 7.56
N ILE A 432 5.53 19.94 8.05
CA ILE A 432 5.20 21.36 7.88
C ILE A 432 5.80 22.15 9.06
N GLY A 433 6.60 23.17 8.75
CA GLY A 433 7.11 24.16 9.68
C GLY A 433 6.32 25.46 9.60
N LEU A 434 5.61 25.81 10.66
CA LEU A 434 4.93 27.09 10.82
C LEU A 434 5.94 28.18 11.20
N THR A 435 5.92 29.30 10.48
CA THR A 435 6.83 30.44 10.72
C THR A 435 6.40 31.33 11.91
N LEU A 436 6.21 30.71 13.06
CA LEU A 436 5.94 31.35 14.35
C LEU A 436 6.85 30.75 15.43
N ASP A 437 7.10 31.50 16.49
CA ASP A 437 7.84 31.01 17.67
C ASP A 437 7.21 31.51 18.98
N GLU A 438 7.95 31.48 20.09
CA GLU A 438 7.45 31.87 21.42
C GLU A 438 6.92 33.32 21.45
N ASN A 439 7.33 34.16 20.50
CA ASN A 439 6.89 35.56 20.37
C ASN A 439 5.67 35.71 19.45
N GLY A 440 5.10 34.60 18.96
CA GLY A 440 4.00 34.56 18.02
C GLY A 440 4.45 34.69 16.57
N ILE A 441 3.57 35.26 15.73
CA ILE A 441 3.78 35.36 14.28
C ILE A 441 4.50 36.68 13.97
N PRO A 442 5.72 36.65 13.37
CA PRO A 442 6.40 37.88 13.00
C PRO A 442 5.65 38.66 11.91
N PRO A 443 5.60 40.00 11.98
CA PRO A 443 4.88 40.81 11.00
C PRO A 443 5.58 40.88 9.64
N LYS A 444 6.91 40.74 9.59
CA LYS A 444 7.73 40.91 8.37
C LYS A 444 8.13 39.58 7.74
N ALA A 445 8.25 39.57 6.42
CA ALA A 445 8.67 38.41 5.65
C ALA A 445 10.07 37.90 6.04
N GLU A 446 11.03 38.80 6.29
CA GLU A 446 12.41 38.44 6.62
C GLU A 446 12.52 37.67 7.95
N ASP A 447 11.69 38.04 8.92
CA ASP A 447 11.66 37.40 10.23
C ASP A 447 11.01 36.01 10.13
N ARG A 448 9.93 35.87 9.36
CA ARG A 448 9.32 34.57 9.05
C ARG A 448 10.30 33.65 8.33
N PHE A 449 11.05 34.18 7.37
CA PHE A 449 12.10 33.46 6.66
C PHE A 449 13.21 32.98 7.60
N ALA A 450 13.62 33.79 8.58
CA ALA A 450 14.60 33.38 9.57
C ALA A 450 14.12 32.20 10.43
N ILE A 451 12.83 32.16 10.79
CA ILE A 451 12.22 31.01 11.47
C ILE A 451 12.18 29.80 10.54
N ALA A 452 11.77 29.96 9.28
CA ALA A 452 11.75 28.87 8.30
C ALA A 452 13.14 28.21 8.13
N ARG A 453 14.20 29.02 8.06
CA ARG A 453 15.58 28.53 8.02
C ARG A 453 15.93 27.72 9.28
N ARG A 454 15.57 28.22 10.47
CA ARG A 454 15.78 27.54 11.75
C ARG A 454 15.11 26.16 11.76
N ILE A 455 13.86 26.07 11.29
CA ILE A 455 13.11 24.80 11.24
C ILE A 455 13.78 23.82 10.27
N ARG A 456 14.15 24.27 9.07
CA ARG A 456 14.87 23.44 8.08
C ARG A 456 16.18 22.90 8.64
N ASP A 457 16.96 23.76 9.30
CA ASP A 457 18.26 23.38 9.86
C ASP A 457 18.10 22.39 11.03
N ALA A 458 17.06 22.57 11.86
CA ALA A 458 16.69 21.61 12.89
C ALA A 458 16.29 20.26 12.29
N ALA A 459 15.43 20.24 11.27
CA ALA A 459 15.03 19.01 10.57
C ALA A 459 16.26 18.27 9.99
N ALA A 460 17.20 18.99 9.39
CA ALA A 460 18.45 18.43 8.88
C ALA A 460 19.28 17.78 10.00
N SER A 461 19.32 18.36 11.20
CA SER A 461 20.05 17.78 12.35
C SER A 461 19.46 16.45 12.85
N TYR A 462 18.17 16.20 12.59
CA TYR A 462 17.52 14.90 12.83
C TYR A 462 17.59 13.95 11.61
N GLY A 463 18.29 14.34 10.54
CA GLY A 463 18.42 13.54 9.33
C GLY A 463 17.16 13.52 8.45
N ILE A 464 16.34 14.58 8.52
CA ILE A 464 15.21 14.82 7.61
C ILE A 464 15.71 15.70 6.46
N PRO A 465 15.65 15.24 5.20
CA PRO A 465 16.19 16.00 4.08
C PRO A 465 15.30 17.21 3.75
N ALA A 466 15.89 18.25 3.15
CA ALA A 466 15.16 19.48 2.81
C ALA A 466 13.94 19.25 1.91
N ARG A 467 13.96 18.21 1.05
CA ARG A 467 12.82 17.81 0.20
C ARG A 467 11.58 17.38 1.00
N ASP A 468 11.76 17.02 2.27
CA ASP A 468 10.70 16.59 3.19
C ASP A 468 10.31 17.69 4.20
N VAL A 469 10.84 18.92 4.03
CA VAL A 469 10.48 20.09 4.82
C VAL A 469 9.61 21.03 3.98
N TYR A 470 8.43 21.35 4.52
CA TYR A 470 7.44 22.22 3.93
C TYR A 470 7.27 23.42 4.84
N ILE A 471 7.19 24.64 4.31
CA ILE A 471 7.09 25.85 5.12
C ILE A 471 5.74 26.52 4.94
N ASP A 472 5.06 26.76 6.06
CA ASP A 472 3.86 27.59 6.13
C ASP A 472 4.24 29.00 6.61
N CYS A 473 4.12 29.97 5.70
CA CYS A 473 4.40 31.39 5.97
C CYS A 473 3.26 32.12 6.71
N LEU A 474 2.23 31.37 7.12
CA LEU A 474 1.04 31.76 7.86
C LEU A 474 0.17 32.78 7.11
N THR A 475 -1.01 32.32 6.72
CA THR A 475 -2.06 33.19 6.19
C THR A 475 -2.74 33.93 7.34
N LEU A 476 -2.61 35.25 7.37
CA LEU A 476 -3.25 36.11 8.36
C LEU A 476 -4.58 36.67 7.87
N THR A 477 -5.46 37.06 8.80
CA THR A 477 -6.79 37.56 8.49
C THR A 477 -6.72 39.00 7.96
N ALA A 478 -7.13 39.23 6.71
CA ALA A 478 -7.05 40.55 6.09
C ALA A 478 -7.88 41.63 6.80
N SER A 479 -8.92 41.23 7.53
CA SER A 479 -9.77 42.12 8.33
C SER A 479 -9.07 42.74 9.54
N ALA A 480 -8.03 42.07 10.07
CA ALA A 480 -7.33 42.49 11.29
C ALA A 480 -5.86 42.85 11.02
N GLN A 481 -5.21 42.16 10.09
CA GLN A 481 -3.76 42.22 9.83
C GLN A 481 -3.49 42.44 8.33
N GLN A 482 -4.10 43.51 7.79
CA GLN A 482 -4.12 43.75 6.34
C GLN A 482 -2.72 44.01 5.76
N ALA A 483 -1.84 44.68 6.50
CA ALA A 483 -0.50 45.01 6.04
C ALA A 483 0.37 43.75 5.87
N GLU A 484 0.15 42.75 6.72
CA GLU A 484 0.90 41.51 6.79
C GLU A 484 0.49 40.48 5.73
N VAL A 485 -0.64 40.67 5.04
CA VAL A 485 -1.09 39.80 3.94
C VAL A 485 -0.04 39.74 2.81
N ALA A 486 0.50 40.90 2.43
CA ALA A 486 1.55 40.97 1.42
C ALA A 486 2.87 40.36 1.91
N GLU A 487 3.14 40.42 3.21
CA GLU A 487 4.33 39.83 3.82
C GLU A 487 4.30 38.29 3.75
N THR A 488 3.12 37.65 3.88
CA THR A 488 2.98 36.21 3.65
C THR A 488 3.44 35.82 2.23
N LEU A 489 3.01 36.57 1.20
CA LEU A 489 3.38 36.29 -0.19
C LEU A 489 4.89 36.50 -0.45
N LYS A 490 5.47 37.56 0.13
CA LYS A 490 6.91 37.81 0.06
C LYS A 490 7.70 36.68 0.73
N ALA A 491 7.29 36.25 1.92
CA ALA A 491 7.93 35.17 2.67
C ALA A 491 7.88 33.84 1.90
N LEU A 492 6.76 33.52 1.24
CA LEU A 492 6.66 32.36 0.36
C LEU A 492 7.73 32.40 -0.75
N THR A 493 7.83 33.52 -1.46
CA THR A 493 8.82 33.69 -2.53
C THR A 493 10.25 33.55 -2.01
N MET A 494 10.57 34.11 -0.84
CA MET A 494 11.89 33.97 -0.21
C MET A 494 12.18 32.52 0.15
N CYS A 495 11.28 31.84 0.86
CA CYS A 495 11.45 30.44 1.25
C CYS A 495 11.66 29.54 0.02
N LYS A 496 10.85 29.74 -1.02
CA LYS A 496 10.93 28.97 -2.26
C LYS A 496 12.25 29.17 -3.01
N LYS A 497 12.70 30.42 -3.17
CA LYS A 497 13.89 30.75 -3.97
C LYS A 497 15.20 30.57 -3.23
N GLU A 498 15.24 30.86 -1.93
CA GLU A 498 16.48 30.92 -1.17
C GLU A 498 16.71 29.68 -0.29
N LEU A 499 15.66 29.05 0.25
CA LEU A 499 15.79 27.82 1.05
C LEU A 499 15.63 26.55 0.21
N GLY A 500 15.00 26.64 -0.97
CA GLY A 500 14.74 25.49 -1.85
C GLY A 500 13.70 24.50 -1.29
N VAL A 501 12.94 24.90 -0.29
CA VAL A 501 11.90 24.08 0.35
C VAL A 501 10.56 24.19 -0.39
N ARG A 502 9.65 23.26 -0.09
CA ARG A 502 8.26 23.37 -0.53
C ARG A 502 7.49 24.32 0.38
N THR A 503 6.43 24.92 -0.16
CA THR A 503 5.61 25.86 0.59
C THR A 503 4.15 25.44 0.65
N VAL A 504 3.51 25.70 1.79
CA VAL A 504 2.12 25.32 2.06
C VAL A 504 1.40 26.48 2.72
N LEU A 505 0.09 26.61 2.51
CA LEU A 505 -0.73 27.61 3.20
C LEU A 505 -2.14 27.07 3.43
N GLY A 506 -2.68 27.36 4.62
CA GLY A 506 -4.12 27.46 4.87
C GLY A 506 -4.71 28.69 4.19
N VAL A 507 -5.29 28.52 3.00
CA VAL A 507 -5.72 29.66 2.15
C VAL A 507 -6.99 30.32 2.71
N SER A 508 -7.89 29.54 3.29
CA SER A 508 -9.21 29.97 3.76
C SER A 508 -9.19 30.98 4.91
N ASN A 509 -8.05 31.11 5.61
CA ASN A 509 -7.88 32.00 6.75
C ASN A 509 -7.90 33.48 6.37
N ILE A 510 -7.51 33.82 5.13
CA ILE A 510 -7.35 35.21 4.66
C ILE A 510 -8.62 36.05 4.83
N SER A 511 -9.79 35.41 4.69
CA SER A 511 -11.09 36.07 4.57
C SER A 511 -11.93 36.06 5.85
N PHE A 512 -11.41 35.56 6.98
CA PHE A 512 -12.19 35.59 8.22
C PHE A 512 -12.60 37.01 8.60
N GLY A 513 -13.87 37.18 8.98
CA GLY A 513 -14.45 38.46 9.34
C GLY A 513 -14.88 39.35 8.16
N LEU A 514 -14.72 38.93 6.91
CA LEU A 514 -15.10 39.70 5.71
C LEU A 514 -16.30 39.08 4.96
N PRO A 515 -17.14 39.88 4.29
CA PRO A 515 -18.19 39.38 3.41
C PRO A 515 -17.61 38.84 2.10
N CYS A 516 -18.40 38.04 1.36
CA CYS A 516 -18.01 37.52 0.04
C CYS A 516 -16.63 36.84 0.02
N ARG A 517 -16.35 36.06 1.08
CA ARG A 517 -15.07 35.40 1.35
C ARG A 517 -14.46 34.68 0.15
N GLU A 518 -15.31 34.07 -0.68
CA GLU A 518 -14.91 33.32 -1.87
C GLU A 518 -14.07 34.17 -2.84
N TYR A 519 -14.47 35.42 -3.13
CA TYR A 519 -13.71 36.28 -4.04
C TYR A 519 -12.32 36.60 -3.50
N LEU A 520 -12.22 36.83 -2.19
CA LEU A 520 -10.94 37.11 -1.54
C LEU A 520 -10.05 35.87 -1.49
N ASN A 521 -10.63 34.70 -1.16
CA ASN A 521 -9.92 33.42 -1.13
C ASN A 521 -9.35 33.06 -2.51
N VAL A 522 -10.16 33.17 -3.58
CA VAL A 522 -9.73 32.89 -4.97
C VAL A 522 -8.63 33.85 -5.42
N SER A 523 -8.79 35.14 -5.13
CA SER A 523 -7.79 36.17 -5.48
C SER A 523 -6.48 35.92 -4.76
N PHE A 524 -6.52 35.67 -3.45
CA PHE A 524 -5.34 35.38 -2.64
C PHE A 524 -4.67 34.07 -3.06
N LEU A 525 -5.44 33.01 -3.33
CA LEU A 525 -4.93 31.74 -3.84
C LEU A 525 -4.12 31.94 -5.12
N THR A 526 -4.66 32.68 -6.09
CA THR A 526 -4.00 32.93 -7.37
C THR A 526 -2.68 33.70 -7.18
N LEU A 527 -2.67 34.68 -6.27
CA LEU A 527 -1.45 35.41 -5.91
C LEU A 527 -0.44 34.53 -5.18
N ALA A 528 -0.87 33.66 -4.28
CA ALA A 528 -0.02 32.74 -3.54
C ALA A 528 0.62 31.70 -4.47
N LEU A 529 -0.15 31.13 -5.39
CA LEU A 529 0.35 30.23 -6.44
C LEU A 529 1.42 30.91 -7.29
N ALA A 530 1.18 32.16 -7.72
CA ALA A 530 2.17 32.96 -8.45
C ALA A 530 3.42 33.28 -7.61
N ALA A 531 3.26 33.45 -6.28
CA ALA A 531 4.36 33.69 -5.35
C ALA A 531 5.18 32.44 -5.00
N GLY A 532 4.73 31.24 -5.41
CA GLY A 532 5.46 29.98 -5.27
C GLY A 532 4.78 28.93 -4.37
N LEU A 533 3.50 29.10 -4.02
CA LEU A 533 2.73 28.12 -3.24
C LEU A 533 2.71 26.74 -3.93
N ASP A 534 3.17 25.71 -3.23
CA ASP A 534 3.19 24.33 -3.71
C ASP A 534 1.94 23.55 -3.27
N LEU A 535 1.53 23.67 -2.00
CA LEU A 535 0.37 23.00 -1.42
C LEU A 535 -0.66 24.02 -0.91
N ALA A 536 -1.91 23.90 -1.34
CA ALA A 536 -3.01 24.74 -0.88
C ALA A 536 -3.97 23.93 -0.01
N ILE A 537 -3.99 24.21 1.30
CA ILE A 537 -5.02 23.69 2.21
C ILE A 537 -6.26 24.56 2.00
N MET A 538 -7.27 23.99 1.36
CA MET A 538 -8.49 24.69 0.95
C MET A 538 -9.69 23.74 0.86
N ASN A 539 -10.90 24.30 0.74
CA ASN A 539 -12.11 23.51 0.47
C ASN A 539 -12.22 23.16 -1.03
N PRO A 540 -12.01 21.90 -1.43
CA PRO A 540 -12.07 21.49 -2.84
C PRO A 540 -13.51 21.54 -3.39
N ASN A 541 -14.53 21.49 -2.53
CA ASN A 541 -15.93 21.56 -2.94
C ASN A 541 -16.37 22.98 -3.35
N THR A 542 -15.48 23.98 -3.26
CA THR A 542 -15.73 25.32 -3.82
C THR A 542 -15.21 25.37 -5.25
N GLU A 543 -16.13 25.35 -6.22
CA GLU A 543 -15.81 25.24 -7.65
C GLU A 543 -14.86 26.34 -8.15
N SER A 544 -15.05 27.58 -7.69
CA SER A 544 -14.20 28.71 -8.06
C SER A 544 -12.75 28.58 -7.56
N MET A 545 -12.53 27.92 -6.41
CA MET A 545 -11.19 27.64 -5.89
C MET A 545 -10.49 26.59 -6.77
N MET A 546 -11.21 25.53 -7.15
CA MET A 546 -10.68 24.53 -8.08
C MET A 546 -10.41 25.12 -9.48
N ALA A 547 -11.28 26.01 -9.95
CA ALA A 547 -11.09 26.72 -11.20
C ALA A 547 -9.85 27.61 -11.19
N ALA A 548 -9.54 28.25 -10.05
CA ALA A 548 -8.32 29.05 -9.89
C ALA A 548 -7.06 28.20 -10.03
N VAL A 549 -7.02 27.01 -9.41
CA VAL A 549 -5.88 26.07 -9.54
C VAL A 549 -5.74 25.56 -10.98
N ALA A 550 -6.84 25.14 -11.61
CA ALA A 550 -6.83 24.67 -13.00
C ALA A 550 -6.37 25.77 -13.97
N SER A 551 -6.88 27.00 -13.79
CA SER A 551 -6.47 28.16 -14.59
C SER A 551 -4.98 28.49 -14.38
N PHE A 552 -4.49 28.43 -13.14
CA PHE A 552 -3.07 28.61 -12.84
C PHE A 552 -2.19 27.59 -13.56
N ARG A 553 -2.57 26.30 -13.57
CA ARG A 553 -1.83 25.26 -14.28
C ARG A 553 -1.74 25.52 -15.78
N VAL A 554 -2.81 25.99 -16.42
CA VAL A 554 -2.79 26.39 -17.83
C VAL A 554 -1.85 27.59 -18.04
N LEU A 555 -2.03 28.66 -17.26
CA LEU A 555 -1.27 29.91 -17.41
C LEU A 555 0.23 29.73 -17.15
N MET A 556 0.60 28.78 -16.28
CA MET A 556 1.99 28.45 -15.96
C MET A 556 2.55 27.32 -16.83
N ASN A 557 1.85 26.91 -17.89
CA ASN A 557 2.26 25.85 -18.83
C ASN A 557 2.55 24.51 -18.12
N ARG A 558 1.75 24.18 -17.09
CA ARG A 558 1.78 22.90 -16.37
C ARG A 558 0.74 21.92 -16.90
N ASP A 559 -0.42 22.43 -17.34
CA ASP A 559 -1.40 21.66 -18.10
C ASP A 559 -1.08 21.77 -19.61
N LYS A 560 -0.37 20.76 -20.13
CA LYS A 560 0.04 20.76 -21.54
C LYS A 560 -1.17 20.67 -22.45
N GLN A 561 -1.26 21.58 -23.41
CA GLN A 561 -2.40 21.70 -24.34
C GLN A 561 -3.74 22.01 -23.64
N SER A 562 -3.71 22.44 -22.38
CA SER A 562 -4.90 22.70 -21.57
C SER A 562 -5.85 21.49 -21.49
N ALA A 563 -5.30 20.27 -21.55
CA ALA A 563 -6.08 19.05 -21.68
C ALA A 563 -6.99 18.81 -20.46
N ASP A 564 -6.45 18.94 -19.26
CA ASP A 564 -7.20 18.76 -18.02
C ASP A 564 -8.25 19.86 -17.85
N TYR A 565 -7.88 21.10 -18.18
CA TYR A 565 -8.79 22.24 -18.14
C TYR A 565 -9.97 22.06 -19.10
N ILE A 566 -9.71 21.66 -20.35
CA ILE A 566 -10.76 21.41 -21.36
C ILE A 566 -11.65 20.26 -20.90
N ALA A 567 -11.07 19.15 -20.44
CA ALA A 567 -11.83 17.99 -19.94
C ALA A 567 -12.78 18.38 -18.81
N ARG A 568 -12.35 19.30 -17.94
CA ARG A 568 -13.15 19.78 -16.81
C ARG A 568 -14.24 20.80 -17.19
N TYR A 569 -13.97 21.70 -18.13
CA TYR A 569 -14.80 22.90 -18.37
C TYR A 569 -15.48 22.99 -19.74
N ALA A 570 -15.25 22.07 -20.69
CA ALA A 570 -15.75 22.17 -22.08
C ALA A 570 -17.28 22.34 -22.22
N GLY A 571 -18.07 21.92 -21.20
CA GLY A 571 -19.53 22.04 -21.17
C GLY A 571 -20.08 23.08 -20.20
N MET A 572 -19.23 23.83 -19.50
CA MET A 572 -19.66 24.77 -18.45
C MET A 572 -19.86 26.18 -19.02
N THR A 573 -20.96 26.83 -18.64
CA THR A 573 -21.19 28.24 -18.95
C THR A 573 -21.02 29.07 -17.69
N VAL A 574 -20.12 30.06 -17.73
CA VAL A 574 -19.96 31.02 -16.63
C VAL A 574 -21.20 31.91 -16.65
N SER A 575 -22.12 31.69 -15.71
CA SER A 575 -23.33 32.51 -15.62
C SER A 575 -22.96 33.93 -15.17
N SER A 576 -23.09 34.90 -16.08
CA SER A 576 -22.76 36.31 -15.83
C SER A 576 -23.90 37.11 -15.20
N ALA A 577 -24.93 36.46 -14.65
CA ALA A 577 -26.03 37.15 -13.97
C ALA A 577 -25.60 37.55 -12.54
N PRO A 578 -25.79 38.81 -12.12
CA PRO A 578 -25.51 39.22 -10.75
C PRO A 578 -26.47 38.48 -9.83
N SER A 579 -25.96 37.52 -9.05
CA SER A 579 -26.73 36.91 -7.98
C SER A 579 -27.05 38.00 -6.97
N ALA A 580 -28.30 38.45 -6.96
CA ALA A 580 -28.78 39.46 -6.03
C ALA A 580 -28.43 39.02 -4.60
N VAL A 581 -27.75 39.91 -3.88
CA VAL A 581 -27.43 39.80 -2.46
C VAL A 581 -28.69 39.41 -1.70
N ARG A 582 -28.79 38.15 -1.26
CA ARG A 582 -29.75 37.76 -0.24
C ARG A 582 -29.24 38.28 1.11
N THR A 583 -29.67 39.47 1.49
CA THR A 583 -29.70 39.86 2.90
C THR A 583 -30.71 38.96 3.61
N GLY A 584 -30.24 38.05 4.46
CA GLY A 584 -31.14 37.21 5.26
C GLY A 584 -30.41 36.33 6.26
N ASN A 585 -30.62 36.60 7.55
CA ASN A 585 -30.43 35.68 8.67
C ASN A 585 -31.35 34.45 8.50
N GLY A 586 -31.02 33.55 7.60
CA GLY A 586 -31.72 32.30 7.38
C GLY A 586 -30.74 31.15 7.45
N ALA A 587 -31.01 30.18 8.32
CA ALA A 587 -30.35 28.89 8.30
C ALA A 587 -30.29 28.35 6.85
N PRO A 588 -29.21 27.68 6.43
CA PRO A 588 -29.15 27.10 5.10
C PRO A 588 -30.34 26.16 4.93
N SER A 589 -31.23 26.53 4.01
CA SER A 589 -32.29 25.67 3.54
C SER A 589 -31.64 24.39 3.02
N ALA A 590 -31.88 23.28 3.72
CA ALA A 590 -31.63 21.95 3.24
C ALA A 590 -32.32 21.81 1.87
N SER A 591 -31.56 21.92 0.79
CA SER A 591 -31.92 21.27 -0.46
C SER A 591 -32.15 19.81 -0.11
N GLY A 592 -33.39 19.34 -0.30
CA GLY A 592 -33.87 18.05 0.16
C GLY A 592 -32.85 16.94 -0.07
N GLY A 593 -32.50 16.26 1.02
CA GLY A 593 -31.55 15.16 1.00
C GLY A 593 -32.07 14.02 0.16
N GLN A 594 -31.66 13.97 -1.10
CA GLN A 594 -31.35 12.68 -1.70
C GLN A 594 -29.95 12.33 -1.19
N GLY A 595 -29.89 11.66 -0.03
CA GLY A 595 -28.64 11.02 0.40
C GLY A 595 -28.12 10.08 -0.69
N MET A 596 -26.81 9.82 -0.70
CA MET A 596 -26.07 8.99 -1.68
C MET A 596 -26.88 7.79 -2.17
N GLY A 597 -26.88 7.54 -3.49
CA GLY A 597 -27.55 6.39 -4.09
C GLY A 597 -26.93 5.08 -3.62
N LEU A 598 -27.71 3.98 -3.63
CA LEU A 598 -27.22 2.68 -3.13
C LEU A 598 -26.01 2.16 -3.93
N ALA A 599 -26.05 2.23 -5.27
CA ALA A 599 -24.92 1.83 -6.11
C ALA A 599 -23.66 2.64 -5.78
N GLU A 600 -23.80 3.97 -5.69
CA GLU A 600 -22.70 4.88 -5.37
C GLU A 600 -22.10 4.60 -3.99
N ALA A 601 -22.93 4.34 -2.98
CA ALA A 601 -22.47 4.00 -1.64
C ALA A 601 -21.71 2.67 -1.59
N VAL A 602 -22.15 1.68 -2.38
CA VAL A 602 -21.45 0.40 -2.54
C VAL A 602 -20.13 0.59 -3.27
N GLU A 603 -20.10 1.29 -4.40
CA GLU A 603 -18.87 1.54 -5.17
C GLU A 603 -17.80 2.28 -4.36
N LYS A 604 -18.22 3.12 -3.40
CA LYS A 604 -17.35 3.88 -2.49
C LYS A 604 -17.02 3.15 -1.18
N GLY A 605 -17.56 1.95 -0.95
CA GLY A 605 -17.30 1.18 0.26
C GLY A 605 -17.88 1.78 1.55
N LEU A 606 -18.93 2.60 1.44
CA LEU A 606 -19.55 3.29 2.57
C LEU A 606 -20.70 2.44 3.17
N ARG A 607 -20.40 1.71 4.25
CA ARG A 607 -21.31 0.70 4.83
C ARG A 607 -22.63 1.30 5.33
N ALA A 608 -22.58 2.36 6.15
CA ALA A 608 -23.80 2.94 6.72
C ALA A 608 -24.66 3.63 5.66
N GLU A 609 -24.03 4.32 4.70
CA GLU A 609 -24.70 4.95 3.56
C GLU A 609 -25.36 3.90 2.67
N ALA A 610 -24.69 2.77 2.40
CA ALA A 610 -25.26 1.66 1.67
C ALA A 610 -26.45 1.05 2.43
N ALA A 611 -26.34 0.85 3.75
CA ALA A 611 -27.43 0.35 4.58
C ALA A 611 -28.63 1.32 4.59
N ALA A 612 -28.39 2.63 4.73
CA ALA A 612 -29.42 3.65 4.71
C ALA A 612 -30.08 3.81 3.33
N ALA A 613 -29.29 3.72 2.25
CA ALA A 613 -29.81 3.72 0.88
C ALA A 613 -30.62 2.46 0.59
N ALA A 614 -30.16 1.29 1.03
CA ALA A 614 -30.90 0.03 0.89
C ALA A 614 -32.27 0.08 1.57
N LYS A 615 -32.36 0.65 2.78
CA LYS A 615 -33.67 0.86 3.45
C LYS A 615 -34.62 1.75 2.65
N ARG A 616 -34.10 2.79 1.99
CA ARG A 616 -34.90 3.66 1.12
C ARG A 616 -35.38 2.91 -0.13
N GLU A 617 -34.48 2.20 -0.79
CA GLU A 617 -34.81 1.41 -1.99
C GLU A 617 -35.82 0.30 -1.69
N LEU A 618 -35.68 -0.40 -0.55
CA LEU A 618 -36.60 -1.45 -0.10
C LEU A 618 -38.00 -0.93 0.28
N ALA A 619 -38.16 0.38 0.50
CA ALA A 619 -39.47 0.98 0.72
C ALA A 619 -40.25 1.14 -0.59
N GLU A 620 -39.57 1.17 -1.74
CA GLU A 620 -40.16 1.44 -3.06
C GLU A 620 -40.09 0.24 -4.01
N LYS A 621 -39.12 -0.67 -3.83
CA LYS A 621 -38.82 -1.79 -4.73
C LYS A 621 -38.86 -3.13 -4.01
N PRO A 622 -39.30 -4.22 -4.68
CA PRO A 622 -39.14 -5.58 -4.17
C PRO A 622 -37.68 -5.91 -3.83
N PRO A 623 -37.40 -6.71 -2.78
CA PRO A 623 -36.04 -7.03 -2.37
C PRO A 623 -35.16 -7.60 -3.50
N LEU A 624 -35.70 -8.45 -4.36
CA LEU A 624 -34.97 -9.03 -5.49
C LEU A 624 -34.63 -8.01 -6.58
N ASP A 625 -35.43 -6.95 -6.74
CA ASP A 625 -35.16 -5.89 -7.71
C ASP A 625 -34.04 -4.97 -7.21
N VAL A 626 -33.95 -4.75 -5.90
CA VAL A 626 -32.81 -4.05 -5.28
C VAL A 626 -31.50 -4.83 -5.50
N VAL A 627 -31.55 -6.16 -5.36
CA VAL A 627 -30.39 -7.04 -5.62
C VAL A 627 -29.99 -7.03 -7.09
N ASN A 628 -30.91 -7.39 -7.98
CA ASN A 628 -30.60 -7.59 -9.40
C ASN A 628 -30.44 -6.28 -10.16
N GLY A 629 -31.13 -5.21 -9.76
CA GLY A 629 -31.13 -3.92 -10.45
C GLY A 629 -30.12 -2.92 -9.92
N ILE A 630 -29.59 -3.09 -8.70
CA ILE A 630 -28.68 -2.11 -8.08
C ILE A 630 -27.43 -2.76 -7.51
N LEU A 631 -27.55 -3.71 -6.56
CA LEU A 631 -26.39 -4.26 -5.86
C LEU A 631 -25.45 -5.05 -6.78
N ILE A 632 -26.00 -5.94 -7.62
CA ILE A 632 -25.18 -6.73 -8.55
C ILE A 632 -24.51 -5.84 -9.61
N PRO A 633 -25.22 -4.93 -10.31
CA PRO A 633 -24.57 -4.01 -11.24
C PRO A 633 -23.45 -3.16 -10.60
N ALA A 634 -23.63 -2.71 -9.36
CA ALA A 634 -22.61 -1.96 -8.64
C ALA A 634 -21.37 -2.83 -8.36
N LEU A 635 -21.56 -4.08 -7.91
CA LEU A 635 -20.47 -5.03 -7.71
C LEU A 635 -19.76 -5.41 -9.03
N ASP A 636 -20.51 -5.55 -10.12
CA ASP A 636 -19.95 -5.83 -11.45
C ASP A 636 -19.07 -4.68 -11.94
N GLU A 637 -19.48 -3.42 -11.71
CA GLU A 637 -18.66 -2.24 -12.05
C GLU A 637 -17.39 -2.17 -11.17
N VAL A 638 -17.50 -2.43 -9.86
CA VAL A 638 -16.34 -2.51 -8.97
C VAL A 638 -15.37 -3.61 -9.45
N GLY A 639 -15.88 -4.78 -9.81
CA GLY A 639 -15.11 -5.89 -10.38
C GLY A 639 -14.43 -5.51 -11.70
N ALA A 640 -15.14 -4.82 -12.59
CA ALA A 640 -14.58 -4.33 -13.86
C ALA A 640 -13.47 -3.28 -13.64
N ARG A 641 -13.61 -2.41 -12.63
CA ARG A 641 -12.58 -1.42 -12.26
C ARG A 641 -11.33 -2.07 -11.68
N PHE A 642 -11.51 -3.15 -10.91
CA PHE A 642 -10.41 -3.98 -10.39
C PHE A 642 -9.65 -4.66 -11.54
N GLU A 643 -10.34 -5.27 -12.51
CA GLU A 643 -9.71 -5.86 -13.71
C GLU A 643 -8.95 -4.83 -14.56
N LYS A 644 -9.45 -3.60 -14.64
CA LYS A 644 -8.79 -2.49 -15.33
C LYS A 644 -7.62 -1.88 -14.54
N GLY A 645 -7.37 -2.31 -13.31
CA GLY A 645 -6.33 -1.77 -12.43
C GLY A 645 -6.57 -0.32 -11.99
N THR A 646 -7.83 0.14 -12.00
CA THR A 646 -8.25 1.48 -11.54
C THR A 646 -8.83 1.45 -10.12
N LEU A 647 -9.03 0.26 -9.58
CA LEU A 647 -9.42 -0.03 -8.20
C LEU A 647 -8.56 -1.20 -7.72
N TYR A 648 -8.16 -1.21 -6.45
CA TYR A 648 -7.27 -2.25 -5.90
C TYR A 648 -7.93 -3.03 -4.78
N LEU A 649 -7.27 -4.09 -4.34
CA LEU A 649 -7.84 -5.08 -3.41
C LEU A 649 -8.50 -4.45 -2.16
N PRO A 650 -7.88 -3.47 -1.45
CA PRO A 650 -8.51 -2.87 -0.28
C PRO A 650 -9.88 -2.24 -0.60
N GLN A 651 -9.98 -1.49 -1.71
CA GLN A 651 -11.22 -0.85 -2.12
C GLN A 651 -12.27 -1.89 -2.54
N LEU A 652 -11.86 -2.99 -3.19
CA LEU A 652 -12.75 -4.07 -3.60
C LEU A 652 -13.43 -4.70 -2.38
N LEU A 653 -12.64 -4.97 -1.33
CA LEU A 653 -13.11 -5.52 -0.07
C LEU A 653 -14.00 -4.55 0.72
N GLN A 654 -13.75 -3.24 0.66
CA GLN A 654 -14.67 -2.25 1.26
C GLN A 654 -16.00 -2.17 0.51
N ALA A 655 -15.98 -2.13 -0.81
CA ALA A 655 -17.19 -2.12 -1.63
C ALA A 655 -18.04 -3.37 -1.37
N ALA A 656 -17.40 -4.53 -1.32
CA ALA A 656 -17.95 -5.78 -0.84
C ALA A 656 -18.61 -5.65 0.54
N GLY A 657 -17.89 -5.12 1.53
CA GLY A 657 -18.43 -4.93 2.88
C GLY A 657 -19.64 -3.98 2.93
N ALA A 658 -19.66 -2.95 2.08
CA ALA A 658 -20.81 -2.05 1.94
C ALA A 658 -22.00 -2.73 1.26
N ALA A 659 -21.75 -3.54 0.23
CA ALA A 659 -22.77 -4.37 -0.38
C ALA A 659 -23.35 -5.38 0.63
N GLN A 660 -22.51 -6.02 1.46
CA GLN A 660 -22.95 -6.97 2.47
C GLN A 660 -23.92 -6.31 3.48
N ALA A 661 -23.60 -5.11 3.96
CA ALA A 661 -24.47 -4.35 4.86
C ALA A 661 -25.85 -4.05 4.23
N ALA A 662 -25.90 -3.81 2.91
CA ALA A 662 -27.15 -3.68 2.17
C ALA A 662 -27.86 -5.04 1.97
N PHE A 663 -27.12 -6.10 1.62
CA PHE A 663 -27.65 -7.45 1.44
C PHE A 663 -28.29 -8.00 2.72
N ASP A 664 -27.72 -7.74 3.89
CA ASP A 664 -28.26 -8.21 5.16
C ASP A 664 -29.66 -7.63 5.41
N LEU A 665 -29.87 -6.34 5.09
CA LEU A 665 -31.18 -5.71 5.17
C LEU A 665 -32.17 -6.26 4.14
N VAL A 666 -31.70 -6.58 2.93
CA VAL A 666 -32.51 -7.26 1.91
C VAL A 666 -32.92 -8.65 2.41
N LYS A 667 -31.99 -9.43 2.99
CA LYS A 667 -32.27 -10.75 3.56
C LYS A 667 -33.31 -10.66 4.67
N ASP A 668 -33.18 -9.69 5.57
CA ASP A 668 -34.15 -9.44 6.64
C ASP A 668 -35.54 -9.11 6.07
N ALA A 669 -35.61 -8.29 5.01
CA ALA A 669 -36.85 -7.97 4.32
C ALA A 669 -37.50 -9.19 3.63
N ILE A 670 -36.69 -10.09 3.04
CA ILE A 670 -37.16 -11.35 2.44
C ILE A 670 -37.67 -12.32 3.52
N ALA A 671 -36.93 -12.45 4.62
CA ALA A 671 -37.29 -13.31 5.74
C ALA A 671 -38.60 -12.83 6.40
N ALA A 672 -38.80 -11.52 6.53
CA ALA A 672 -40.04 -10.92 7.01
C ALA A 672 -41.25 -11.21 6.11
N GLN A 673 -41.03 -11.52 4.83
CA GLN A 673 -42.06 -11.95 3.88
C GLN A 673 -42.32 -13.47 3.92
N GLY A 674 -41.71 -14.22 4.85
CA GLY A 674 -41.89 -15.67 4.98
C GLY A 674 -41.27 -16.50 3.85
N THR A 675 -40.38 -15.90 3.07
CA THR A 675 -39.67 -16.57 1.97
C THR A 675 -38.37 -17.18 2.51
N PRO A 676 -38.04 -18.45 2.22
CA PRO A 676 -36.81 -19.07 2.69
C PRO A 676 -35.57 -18.28 2.20
N PRO A 677 -34.46 -18.28 2.96
CA PRO A 677 -33.24 -17.59 2.55
C PRO A 677 -32.78 -18.12 1.18
N VAL A 678 -32.76 -17.24 0.18
CA VAL A 678 -32.37 -17.59 -1.18
C VAL A 678 -30.86 -17.48 -1.29
N SER A 679 -30.16 -18.59 -1.01
CA SER A 679 -28.77 -18.75 -1.45
C SER A 679 -28.76 -19.04 -2.95
N ARG A 680 -27.90 -18.38 -3.72
CA ARG A 680 -27.70 -18.69 -5.15
C ARG A 680 -27.02 -20.04 -5.39
N GLY A 681 -26.49 -20.67 -4.34
CA GLY A 681 -25.89 -22.00 -4.40
C GLY A 681 -24.78 -22.17 -3.37
N LYS A 682 -24.42 -23.44 -3.11
CA LYS A 682 -23.37 -23.79 -2.15
C LYS A 682 -22.03 -23.97 -2.87
N ILE A 683 -20.96 -23.39 -2.35
CA ILE A 683 -19.62 -23.51 -2.92
C ILE A 683 -18.66 -23.97 -1.81
N VAL A 684 -17.79 -24.93 -2.10
CA VAL A 684 -16.67 -25.28 -1.19
C VAL A 684 -15.40 -24.63 -1.73
N VAL A 685 -14.62 -23.98 -0.87
CA VAL A 685 -13.31 -23.41 -1.24
C VAL A 685 -12.21 -23.92 -0.32
N ALA A 686 -11.03 -24.19 -0.88
CA ALA A 686 -9.87 -24.69 -0.14
C ALA A 686 -8.55 -24.24 -0.76
N THR A 687 -7.55 -23.98 0.08
CA THR A 687 -6.16 -23.86 -0.33
C THR A 687 -5.53 -25.24 -0.17
N VAL A 688 -4.91 -25.74 -1.24
CA VAL A 688 -4.54 -27.15 -1.36
C VAL A 688 -3.43 -27.55 -0.38
N LYS A 689 -3.31 -28.85 -0.12
CA LYS A 689 -2.28 -29.42 0.76
C LYS A 689 -0.87 -28.95 0.39
N GLY A 690 -0.09 -28.62 1.41
CA GLY A 690 1.26 -28.08 1.30
C GLY A 690 1.30 -26.58 1.00
N ASP A 691 0.17 -25.94 0.74
CA ASP A 691 0.07 -24.49 0.54
C ASP A 691 -0.57 -23.81 1.74
N ILE A 692 0.21 -22.94 2.37
CA ILE A 692 -0.20 -22.16 3.54
C ILE A 692 -0.62 -20.74 3.17
N HIS A 693 -0.59 -20.38 1.89
CA HIS A 693 -0.98 -19.05 1.42
C HIS A 693 -2.46 -19.06 1.03
N ASP A 694 -3.28 -18.43 1.84
CA ASP A 694 -4.74 -18.53 1.71
C ASP A 694 -5.42 -17.21 1.30
N ILE A 695 -4.60 -16.18 1.04
CA ILE A 695 -5.04 -14.85 0.60
C ILE A 695 -5.97 -14.96 -0.62
N GLY A 696 -5.57 -15.65 -1.68
CA GLY A 696 -6.38 -15.79 -2.89
C GLY A 696 -7.73 -16.46 -2.64
N LYS A 697 -7.75 -17.55 -1.87
CA LYS A 697 -8.98 -18.24 -1.45
C LYS A 697 -9.88 -17.34 -0.60
N ASN A 698 -9.31 -16.61 0.36
CA ASN A 698 -10.08 -15.71 1.24
C ASN A 698 -10.77 -14.61 0.44
N ILE A 699 -10.10 -14.07 -0.59
CA ILE A 699 -10.71 -13.07 -1.48
C ILE A 699 -11.84 -13.71 -2.30
N VAL A 700 -11.61 -14.88 -2.90
CA VAL A 700 -12.65 -15.62 -3.64
C VAL A 700 -13.85 -15.90 -2.75
N LYS A 701 -13.64 -16.37 -1.51
CA LYS A 701 -14.71 -16.55 -0.52
C LYS A 701 -15.50 -15.28 -0.32
N VAL A 702 -14.82 -14.18 0.03
CA VAL A 702 -15.47 -12.89 0.29
C VAL A 702 -16.28 -12.47 -0.92
N ILE A 703 -15.71 -12.47 -2.13
CA ILE A 703 -16.41 -12.10 -3.36
C ILE A 703 -17.64 -12.99 -3.59
N LEU A 704 -17.51 -14.31 -3.51
CA LEU A 704 -18.64 -15.22 -3.70
C LEU A 704 -19.75 -15.01 -2.67
N GLU A 705 -19.40 -14.80 -1.40
CA GLU A 705 -20.38 -14.46 -0.35
C GLU A 705 -21.12 -13.15 -0.69
N ASN A 706 -20.41 -12.13 -1.21
CA ASN A 706 -21.02 -10.87 -1.63
C ASN A 706 -21.95 -11.02 -2.84
N TYR A 707 -21.70 -11.99 -3.72
CA TYR A 707 -22.59 -12.29 -4.85
C TYR A 707 -23.81 -13.15 -4.43
N GLY A 708 -23.95 -13.46 -3.13
CA GLY A 708 -25.10 -14.16 -2.57
C GLY A 708 -24.95 -15.69 -2.53
N TYR A 709 -23.74 -16.23 -2.69
CA TYR A 709 -23.46 -17.66 -2.56
C TYR A 709 -23.17 -18.05 -1.11
N SER A 710 -23.44 -19.31 -0.76
CA SER A 710 -23.07 -19.88 0.54
C SER A 710 -21.74 -20.61 0.43
N VAL A 711 -20.68 -20.04 0.99
CA VAL A 711 -19.31 -20.58 0.87
C VAL A 711 -18.92 -21.37 2.12
N THR A 712 -18.54 -22.64 1.94
CA THR A 712 -17.89 -23.45 2.97
C THR A 712 -16.39 -23.39 2.76
N ASP A 713 -15.72 -22.67 3.64
CA ASP A 713 -14.27 -22.47 3.59
C ASP A 713 -13.54 -23.52 4.44
N LEU A 714 -12.71 -24.33 3.81
CA LEU A 714 -11.90 -25.36 4.47
C LEU A 714 -10.56 -24.85 4.99
N GLY A 715 -10.22 -23.58 4.73
CA GLY A 715 -8.95 -23.00 5.13
C GLY A 715 -7.81 -23.40 4.20
N ARG A 716 -6.65 -23.67 4.79
CA ARG A 716 -5.37 -23.87 4.11
C ARG A 716 -4.67 -25.16 4.52
N ASP A 717 -3.68 -25.56 3.73
CA ASP A 717 -3.03 -26.85 3.87
C ASP A 717 -4.05 -28.00 3.94
N VAL A 718 -5.09 -27.93 3.09
CA VAL A 718 -6.24 -28.82 3.20
C VAL A 718 -5.96 -30.15 2.49
N PRO A 719 -6.01 -31.30 3.19
CA PRO A 719 -5.85 -32.60 2.56
C PRO A 719 -6.95 -32.89 1.53
N PRO A 720 -6.63 -33.55 0.40
CA PRO A 720 -7.61 -33.96 -0.61
C PRO A 720 -8.84 -34.69 -0.05
N GLU A 721 -8.62 -35.56 0.94
CA GLU A 721 -9.65 -36.35 1.61
C GLU A 721 -10.71 -35.46 2.27
N ARG A 722 -10.28 -34.36 2.90
CA ARG A 722 -11.16 -33.43 3.59
C ARG A 722 -12.05 -32.65 2.62
N VAL A 723 -11.51 -32.29 1.45
CA VAL A 723 -12.29 -31.63 0.39
C VAL A 723 -13.40 -32.57 -0.10
N VAL A 724 -13.04 -33.82 -0.40
CA VAL A 724 -14.00 -34.85 -0.85
C VAL A 724 -15.10 -35.10 0.18
N GLU A 725 -14.73 -35.27 1.46
CA GLU A 725 -15.69 -35.48 2.56
C GLU A 725 -16.67 -34.29 2.66
N THR A 726 -16.16 -33.07 2.65
CA THR A 726 -16.97 -31.86 2.78
C THR A 726 -17.93 -31.69 1.60
N VAL A 727 -17.48 -31.94 0.36
CA VAL A 727 -18.36 -31.87 -0.82
C VAL A 727 -19.46 -32.93 -0.74
N ARG A 728 -19.15 -34.13 -0.23
CA ARG A 728 -20.13 -35.20 0.00
C ARG A 728 -21.18 -34.81 1.06
N GLU A 729 -20.74 -34.20 2.16
CA GLU A 729 -21.63 -33.75 3.25
C GLU A 729 -22.51 -32.56 2.83
N THR A 730 -21.94 -31.59 2.12
CA THR A 730 -22.63 -30.34 1.80
C THR A 730 -23.48 -30.40 0.53
N GLY A 731 -23.12 -31.29 -0.40
CA GLY A 731 -23.70 -31.36 -1.74
C GLY A 731 -23.38 -30.14 -2.61
N ALA A 732 -22.23 -29.49 -2.40
CA ALA A 732 -21.86 -28.29 -3.15
C ALA A 732 -21.66 -28.57 -4.64
N PRO A 733 -22.36 -27.88 -5.57
CA PRO A 733 -22.23 -28.12 -7.01
C PRO A 733 -20.96 -27.50 -7.60
N LEU A 734 -20.25 -26.64 -6.86
CA LEU A 734 -19.01 -25.99 -7.27
C LEU A 734 -17.94 -26.09 -6.17
N VAL A 735 -16.72 -26.42 -6.58
CA VAL A 735 -15.53 -26.48 -5.71
C VAL A 735 -14.46 -25.55 -6.28
N GLY A 736 -13.93 -24.66 -5.44
CA GLY A 736 -12.80 -23.78 -5.77
C GLY A 736 -11.51 -24.24 -5.08
N LEU A 737 -10.45 -24.47 -5.83
CA LEU A 737 -9.13 -24.82 -5.29
C LEU A 737 -8.11 -23.71 -5.59
N SER A 738 -7.30 -23.35 -4.60
CA SER A 738 -6.25 -22.33 -4.72
C SER A 738 -4.85 -22.88 -4.42
N ALA A 739 -3.85 -22.43 -5.19
CA ALA A 739 -2.42 -22.68 -4.96
C ALA A 739 -1.57 -21.44 -5.33
N LEU A 740 -0.67 -21.01 -4.46
CA LEU A 740 0.28 -19.92 -4.72
C LEU A 740 1.65 -20.44 -5.17
N MET A 741 2.09 -21.60 -4.69
CA MET A 741 3.42 -22.13 -4.98
C MET A 741 3.40 -23.17 -6.10
N THR A 742 4.38 -23.15 -7.01
CA THR A 742 4.51 -24.21 -8.05
C THR A 742 4.61 -25.60 -7.41
N THR A 743 5.18 -25.68 -6.21
CA THR A 743 5.32 -26.92 -5.44
C THR A 743 4.02 -27.54 -4.99
N THR A 744 2.90 -26.81 -4.96
CA THR A 744 1.63 -27.30 -4.41
C THR A 744 0.65 -27.73 -5.49
N LEU A 745 0.97 -27.47 -6.77
CA LEU A 745 0.19 -27.90 -7.93
C LEU A 745 -0.08 -29.43 -7.99
N PRO A 746 0.88 -30.32 -7.66
CA PRO A 746 0.59 -31.76 -7.64
C PRO A 746 -0.49 -32.16 -6.63
N SER A 747 -0.61 -31.43 -5.51
CA SER A 747 -1.64 -31.68 -4.51
C SER A 747 -3.02 -31.22 -5.00
N MET A 748 -3.08 -30.13 -5.77
CA MET A 748 -4.30 -29.71 -6.46
C MET A 748 -4.78 -30.77 -7.46
N GLU A 749 -3.87 -31.36 -8.25
CA GLU A 749 -4.21 -32.41 -9.22
C GLU A 749 -4.76 -33.65 -8.52
N GLN A 750 -4.13 -34.03 -7.40
CA GLN A 750 -4.59 -35.14 -6.57
C GLN A 750 -6.02 -34.89 -6.04
N THR A 751 -6.34 -33.68 -5.56
CA THR A 751 -7.68 -33.33 -5.10
C THR A 751 -8.72 -33.44 -6.22
N ILE A 752 -8.42 -32.92 -7.42
CA ILE A 752 -9.31 -33.02 -8.58
C ILE A 752 -9.55 -34.49 -8.92
N ARG A 753 -8.48 -35.31 -8.98
CA ARG A 753 -8.58 -36.73 -9.30
C ARG A 753 -9.50 -37.46 -8.32
N MET A 754 -9.36 -37.22 -7.02
CA MET A 754 -10.17 -37.86 -5.99
C MET A 754 -11.65 -37.44 -6.05
N LEU A 755 -11.95 -36.17 -6.29
CA LEU A 755 -13.33 -35.69 -6.50
C LEU A 755 -14.02 -36.40 -7.68
N ARG A 756 -13.27 -36.69 -8.75
CA ARG A 756 -13.75 -37.42 -9.93
C ARG A 756 -13.89 -38.92 -9.69
N GLU A 757 -12.91 -39.55 -9.04
CA GLU A 757 -12.93 -40.99 -8.69
C GLU A 757 -14.16 -41.33 -7.83
N GLU A 758 -14.52 -40.44 -6.90
CA GLU A 758 -15.69 -40.56 -6.02
C GLU A 758 -17.03 -40.18 -6.70
N LYS A 759 -16.99 -39.76 -7.97
CA LYS A 759 -18.16 -39.41 -8.80
C LYS A 759 -19.10 -38.38 -8.16
N LEU A 760 -18.53 -37.41 -7.43
CA LEU A 760 -19.32 -36.34 -6.82
C LEU A 760 -19.83 -35.38 -7.91
N PRO A 761 -21.13 -35.01 -7.93
CA PRO A 761 -21.73 -34.18 -8.97
C PRO A 761 -21.41 -32.70 -8.76
N CYS A 762 -20.11 -32.35 -8.83
CA CYS A 762 -19.60 -30.99 -8.68
C CYS A 762 -18.74 -30.58 -9.87
N LYS A 763 -18.79 -29.28 -10.19
CA LYS A 763 -17.86 -28.60 -11.08
C LYS A 763 -16.67 -28.09 -10.27
N ILE A 764 -15.50 -28.05 -10.88
CA ILE A 764 -14.26 -27.66 -10.22
C ILE A 764 -13.67 -26.45 -10.93
N MET A 765 -13.48 -25.36 -10.20
CA MET A 765 -12.70 -24.22 -10.64
C MET A 765 -11.36 -24.17 -9.89
N VAL A 766 -10.30 -23.76 -10.58
CA VAL A 766 -8.96 -23.61 -9.99
C VAL A 766 -8.39 -22.23 -10.28
N GLY A 767 -7.55 -21.73 -9.38
CA GLY A 767 -6.86 -20.45 -9.55
C GLY A 767 -5.65 -20.30 -8.64
N GLY A 768 -4.86 -19.26 -8.88
CA GLY A 768 -3.63 -18.98 -8.12
C GLY A 768 -2.48 -18.50 -9.01
N ALA A 769 -1.49 -17.82 -8.41
CA ALA A 769 -0.48 -17.05 -9.16
C ALA A 769 0.39 -17.90 -10.11
N VAL A 770 0.49 -19.20 -9.87
CA VAL A 770 1.30 -20.15 -10.64
C VAL A 770 0.50 -20.96 -11.66
N LEU A 771 -0.82 -20.74 -11.76
CA LEU A 771 -1.72 -21.49 -12.66
C LEU A 771 -1.99 -20.76 -13.96
N THR A 772 -2.10 -21.51 -15.07
CA THR A 772 -2.57 -21.02 -16.37
C THR A 772 -3.81 -21.80 -16.86
N PRO A 773 -4.57 -21.25 -17.84
CA PRO A 773 -5.74 -21.92 -18.39
C PRO A 773 -5.45 -23.34 -18.92
N GLU A 774 -4.31 -23.52 -19.60
CA GLU A 774 -3.92 -24.79 -20.20
C GLU A 774 -3.65 -25.85 -19.13
N TYR A 775 -3.01 -25.45 -18.03
CA TYR A 775 -2.69 -26.35 -16.92
C TYR A 775 -3.96 -26.79 -16.18
N ALA A 776 -4.85 -25.86 -15.88
CA ALA A 776 -6.14 -26.14 -15.26
C ALA A 776 -6.95 -27.18 -16.05
N ALA A 777 -7.03 -27.01 -17.38
CA ALA A 777 -7.71 -27.96 -18.26
C ALA A 777 -7.07 -29.36 -18.21
N ARG A 778 -5.72 -29.42 -18.21
CA ARG A 778 -4.98 -30.69 -18.19
C ARG A 778 -5.18 -31.48 -16.89
N MET A 779 -5.32 -30.81 -15.75
CA MET A 779 -5.60 -31.45 -14.46
C MET A 779 -7.04 -31.96 -14.34
N GLY A 780 -7.92 -31.63 -15.30
CA GLY A 780 -9.33 -32.01 -15.27
C GLY A 780 -10.24 -31.05 -14.48
N ALA A 781 -9.79 -29.82 -14.25
CA ALA A 781 -10.67 -28.75 -13.77
C ALA A 781 -11.68 -28.38 -14.88
N ASP A 782 -12.90 -28.01 -14.49
CA ASP A 782 -13.91 -27.51 -15.44
C ASP A 782 -13.64 -26.05 -15.82
N PHE A 783 -13.06 -25.27 -14.90
CA PHE A 783 -12.82 -23.84 -15.09
C PHE A 783 -11.46 -23.40 -14.54
N TYR A 784 -10.88 -22.40 -15.20
CA TYR A 784 -9.76 -21.62 -14.68
C TYR A 784 -10.23 -20.22 -14.34
N ALA A 785 -9.96 -19.79 -13.11
CA ALA A 785 -10.20 -18.43 -12.66
C ALA A 785 -8.83 -17.70 -12.57
N LYS A 786 -8.61 -16.77 -13.49
CA LYS A 786 -7.40 -15.92 -13.52
C LYS A 786 -7.36 -14.98 -12.31
N ASP A 787 -8.52 -14.57 -11.83
CA ASP A 787 -8.71 -13.66 -10.71
C ASP A 787 -10.00 -13.99 -9.93
N ALA A 788 -10.20 -13.30 -8.82
CA ALA A 788 -11.31 -13.56 -7.93
C ALA A 788 -12.67 -13.12 -8.52
N LYS A 789 -12.73 -12.19 -9.48
CA LYS A 789 -13.98 -11.80 -10.14
C LYS A 789 -14.44 -12.87 -11.12
N GLN A 790 -13.51 -13.47 -11.88
CA GLN A 790 -13.83 -14.59 -12.77
C GLN A 790 -14.41 -15.78 -12.00
N SER A 791 -14.03 -15.96 -10.72
CA SER A 791 -14.66 -16.98 -9.87
C SER A 791 -16.17 -16.74 -9.65
N ALA A 792 -16.60 -15.47 -9.56
CA ALA A 792 -18.01 -15.10 -9.47
C ALA A 792 -18.74 -15.30 -10.80
N ASP A 793 -18.10 -14.98 -11.93
CA ASP A 793 -18.63 -15.24 -13.28
C ASP A 793 -18.86 -16.75 -13.50
N ILE A 794 -17.89 -17.58 -13.10
CA ILE A 794 -18.00 -19.05 -13.14
C ILE A 794 -19.13 -19.54 -12.22
N ALA A 795 -19.22 -19.01 -11.00
CA ALA A 795 -20.29 -19.38 -10.07
C ALA A 795 -21.68 -19.05 -10.65
N LYS A 796 -21.82 -17.91 -11.33
CA LYS A 796 -23.04 -17.52 -12.04
C LYS A 796 -23.35 -18.48 -13.20
N GLU A 797 -22.36 -18.86 -13.99
CA GLU A 797 -22.54 -19.84 -15.08
C GLU A 797 -23.01 -21.21 -14.56
N VAL A 798 -22.46 -21.67 -13.44
CA VAL A 798 -22.73 -23.01 -12.89
C VAL A 798 -24.03 -23.06 -12.07
N LEU A 799 -24.35 -22.00 -11.33
CA LEU A 799 -25.39 -22.03 -10.30
C LEU A 799 -26.63 -21.17 -10.61
N GLY A 800 -26.54 -20.22 -11.56
CA GLY A 800 -27.62 -19.29 -11.93
C GLY A 800 -27.51 -17.92 -11.29
#